data_AF-A0A7J6DXF0-F1
#
_entry.id   AF-A0A7J6DXF0-F1
#
_cell.length_a   1.000
_cell.length_b   1.000
_cell.length_c   1.000
_cell.angle_alpha   90.00
_cell.angle_beta   90.00
_cell.angle_gamma   90.00
#
_symmetry.space_group_name_H-M   'P 1'
#
loop_
_entity.id
_entity.type
_entity.pdbx_description
1 polymer ?
#
loop_
_entity_poly.entity_id
_entity_poly.type
_entity_poly.pdbx_seq_one_letter_code
_entity_poly.pdbx_strand_id
1 'polypeptide(L)'
;MEDSSDSTTTNVARAIAVALDWSSTPDARKAAVSYLDSIKVGDVRVLANTSLRLVKKDFSSEIRLHAFKMLQHLVRLRWAELSSTEHKNFANVAVELMSDMANPCEEWALKSQTAALVAEIVRREVDLWPELFPSLVSISNKGPIEAELVSMMLRWLPEDITVHNEDLEGDRRRLLLRGLTHSLSEILPLLYTLLERHFGAAISEAGKQQMDAAKQHAATVTATLNAVNAYAEWAPLPDLAKYGIIHGCGFLLSSPDFRLHACEFFKLVSPSEINFAECICESMVSLGSSNLQCVAGDSSVLPFFLQQMLGFFQHFKLAVHFQSLLFWLALMRDLMSKPKAAGSGPTQVDVEKKKILSFVNDDTCSAILDTSFQHMLKREKVLPAMAHSLGSLELWSDDIEGKGDFGQYRSKLLELTKFIASYKPLIAGAKVSERIDTIIKNLLLSSMQPQELAVMESMQLALENVVSAIFDGSNEAVGGSSEVQLALCKIFEGLLQHLLSLKWTEPAFVEVLGHYFDAMGPFLKYFPDAVGSVINKLFELLNSLPFIVKDPSTNSARHARLQICTSFIRIAKAADKSVLPHMKGIADTMGYLQREGRLLRGEHNLLGEAFLVMASAAGVQQQQEVLVWLLEPLSQQWMQLEWQNNYLSDPSGLVRLCFETSTMWSLFHTVTFFEKALKRSGTRKSHLNSQNNETTSILHPMASHLSWMLPPLLKLLRAIHSLWSPSVFQNLPVELKAAMAMSDVELFSLLGEGNPKLSKTTGLTYADGSHISMGKEGLTEINETDIRNWLKGIRDSGYNVLGLSTTIGDSFFKCLDVHSVALALVENINSMEFRHARQLIHSVFIPLVKNCPSDMWDIWLEKLLQPLFLHSQQTLSCSWSGLLNEGRAKVPDAHGILAGSDLKAEVMEEKLLRDLTREVCSLLSVMASPQLNTGLPSLEHSGHVSRIDLSSLKDLDAFTSNSMVGFLLKHKSQALPALQICLESLRWTDGEAVTKVSSFCAALVLLAILTNNVELREFVAKDLFSAIIQGLALESNAYVSAELVGLSREIFLYLCERDPAPRQVLLSLPSVTHNDLLAFEEALTKTSSIKEQKLHMKSFLLSATGNQLRALAAQKSVNVITNVTMRPRGTTNAAETRADEGDSIGLASIL
;
A
#
# COMPACT_ATOMS: atom_id res chain seq x y z
N MET A 1 32.20 53.60 -44.62
CA MET A 1 31.23 52.79 -43.84
C MET A 1 31.55 52.76 -42.35
N GLU A 2 32.72 53.22 -41.89
CA GLU A 2 33.04 53.29 -40.45
C GLU A 2 32.22 54.35 -39.68
N ASP A 3 32.02 55.56 -40.25
CA ASP A 3 31.29 56.66 -39.58
C ASP A 3 29.80 56.36 -39.25
N SER A 4 29.12 55.50 -40.03
CA SER A 4 27.72 55.14 -39.75
C SER A 4 27.58 54.10 -38.62
N SER A 5 28.63 53.31 -38.37
CA SER A 5 28.64 52.27 -37.33
C SER A 5 28.88 52.84 -35.93
N ASP A 6 29.70 53.89 -35.81
CA ASP A 6 29.96 54.57 -34.52
C ASP A 6 28.81 55.47 -34.09
N SER A 7 28.12 56.12 -35.03
CA SER A 7 26.91 56.88 -34.72
C SER A 7 25.78 55.97 -34.20
N THR A 8 25.62 54.77 -34.79
CA THR A 8 24.64 53.77 -34.32
C THR A 8 24.99 53.26 -32.92
N THR A 9 26.26 52.93 -32.66
CA THR A 9 26.74 52.47 -31.34
C THR A 9 26.49 53.52 -30.25
N THR A 10 26.80 54.79 -30.53
CA THR A 10 26.58 55.90 -29.60
C THR A 10 25.10 56.12 -29.30
N ASN A 11 24.22 55.97 -30.31
CA ASN A 11 22.78 56.11 -30.13
C ASN A 11 22.19 54.97 -29.29
N VAL A 12 22.67 53.73 -29.49
CA VAL A 12 22.26 52.57 -28.67
C VAL A 12 22.73 52.74 -27.23
N ALA A 13 23.98 53.16 -27.00
CA ALA A 13 24.49 53.45 -25.65
C ALA A 13 23.62 54.50 -24.92
N ARG A 14 23.24 55.58 -25.62
CA ARG A 14 22.37 56.62 -25.08
C ARG A 14 20.97 56.08 -24.75
N ALA A 15 20.39 55.25 -25.62
CA ALA A 15 19.10 54.64 -25.38
C ALA A 15 19.13 53.69 -24.16
N ILE A 16 20.21 52.92 -23.98
CA ILE A 16 20.41 52.07 -22.79
C ILE A 16 20.48 52.94 -21.53
N ALA A 17 21.27 54.02 -21.55
CA ALA A 17 21.39 54.92 -20.41
C ALA A 17 20.04 55.55 -20.02
N VAL A 18 19.25 56.02 -21.00
CA VAL A 18 17.90 56.58 -20.76
C VAL A 18 16.92 55.52 -20.25
N ALA A 19 17.02 54.27 -20.73
CA ALA A 19 16.14 53.19 -20.29
C ALA A 19 16.41 52.76 -18.84
N LEU A 20 17.67 52.83 -18.40
CA LEU A 20 18.11 52.42 -17.06
C LEU A 20 18.07 53.56 -16.02
N ASP A 21 18.03 54.81 -16.47
CA ASP A 21 17.99 55.98 -15.59
C ASP A 21 16.59 56.17 -14.95
N TRP A 22 16.54 56.13 -13.62
CA TRP A 22 15.31 56.32 -12.85
C TRP A 22 14.77 57.76 -12.94
N SER A 23 15.62 58.74 -13.26
CA SER A 23 15.23 60.14 -13.39
C SER A 23 14.62 60.47 -14.76
N SER A 24 14.68 59.54 -15.72
CA SER A 24 14.10 59.69 -17.05
C SER A 24 12.57 59.54 -17.06
N THR A 25 11.89 60.39 -17.83
CA THR A 25 10.42 60.40 -17.92
C THR A 25 9.88 59.07 -18.49
N PRO A 26 8.64 58.66 -18.14
CA PRO A 26 8.05 57.44 -18.69
C PRO A 26 8.02 57.41 -20.23
N ASP A 27 7.76 58.55 -20.88
CA ASP A 27 7.76 58.66 -22.34
C ASP A 27 9.15 58.50 -22.95
N ALA A 28 10.18 59.10 -22.32
CA ALA A 28 11.57 58.94 -22.76
C ALA A 28 12.05 57.49 -22.60
N ARG A 29 11.71 56.83 -21.49
CA ARG A 29 12.01 55.40 -21.28
C ARG A 29 11.29 54.51 -22.28
N LYS A 30 10.00 54.78 -22.57
CA LYS A 30 9.23 54.04 -23.58
C LYS A 30 9.82 54.21 -24.99
N ALA A 31 10.23 55.42 -25.36
CA ALA A 31 10.89 55.69 -26.63
C ALA A 31 12.25 54.97 -26.73
N ALA A 32 13.05 54.99 -25.65
CA ALA A 32 14.33 54.31 -25.58
C ALA A 32 14.19 52.79 -25.69
N VAL A 33 13.25 52.16 -24.98
CA VAL A 33 12.97 50.72 -25.08
C VAL A 33 12.48 50.35 -26.49
N SER A 34 11.57 51.13 -27.07
CA SER A 34 11.09 50.91 -28.44
C SER A 34 12.24 50.97 -29.46
N TYR A 35 13.17 51.91 -29.29
CA TYR A 35 14.36 51.98 -30.14
C TYR A 35 15.28 50.76 -29.96
N LEU A 36 15.54 50.31 -28.73
CA LEU A 36 16.34 49.12 -28.46
C LEU A 36 15.69 47.85 -29.04
N ASP A 37 14.37 47.73 -28.97
CA ASP A 37 13.66 46.61 -29.58
C ASP A 37 13.70 46.68 -31.12
N SER A 38 13.71 47.89 -31.71
CA SER A 38 13.93 48.05 -33.16
C SER A 38 15.31 47.55 -33.60
N ILE A 39 16.34 47.71 -32.77
CA ILE A 39 17.69 47.20 -33.03
C ILE A 39 17.73 45.68 -32.88
N LYS A 40 17.02 45.10 -31.90
CA LYS A 40 16.91 43.64 -31.74
C LYS A 40 16.20 42.96 -32.91
N VAL A 41 15.17 43.60 -33.47
CA VAL A 41 14.38 43.08 -34.60
C VAL A 41 15.00 43.40 -35.97
N GLY A 42 15.91 44.39 -36.04
CA GLY A 42 16.59 44.82 -37.26
C GLY A 42 17.63 43.84 -37.82
N ASP A 43 18.63 44.36 -38.52
CA ASP A 43 19.71 43.54 -39.12
C ASP A 43 20.58 42.88 -38.04
N VAL A 44 20.71 41.55 -38.11
CA VAL A 44 21.48 40.72 -37.15
C VAL A 44 22.95 41.11 -37.10
N ARG A 45 23.56 41.52 -38.22
CA ARG A 45 24.97 41.93 -38.27
C ARG A 45 25.17 43.29 -37.61
N VAL A 46 24.18 44.17 -37.70
CA VAL A 46 24.18 45.45 -36.98
C VAL A 46 24.01 45.21 -35.49
N LEU A 47 23.08 44.33 -35.08
CA LEU A 47 22.89 43.93 -33.68
C LEU A 47 24.18 43.34 -33.08
N ALA A 48 24.81 42.38 -33.77
CA ALA A 48 26.04 41.72 -33.33
C ALA A 48 27.20 42.73 -33.22
N ASN A 49 27.50 43.48 -34.29
CA ASN A 49 28.63 44.41 -34.29
C ASN A 49 28.47 45.54 -33.29
N THR A 50 27.26 46.09 -33.15
CA THR A 50 26.98 47.16 -32.18
C THR A 50 27.12 46.64 -30.75
N SER A 51 26.57 45.46 -30.46
CA SER A 51 26.64 44.88 -29.11
C SER A 51 28.08 44.47 -28.74
N LEU A 52 28.85 43.90 -29.67
CA LEU A 52 30.27 43.56 -29.47
C LEU A 52 31.14 44.80 -29.19
N ARG A 53 30.84 45.95 -29.81
CA ARG A 53 31.53 47.21 -29.49
C ARG A 53 31.16 47.75 -28.11
N LEU A 54 29.87 47.70 -27.75
CA LEU A 54 29.38 48.18 -26.45
C LEU A 54 29.86 47.38 -25.25
N VAL A 55 30.29 46.12 -25.46
CA VAL A 55 30.86 45.26 -24.40
C VAL A 55 32.28 45.66 -24.02
N LYS A 56 33.00 46.40 -24.88
CA LYS A 56 34.37 46.86 -24.60
C LYS A 56 34.41 47.84 -23.41
N LYS A 57 35.59 47.99 -22.81
CA LYS A 57 35.82 48.77 -21.57
C LYS A 57 35.58 50.28 -21.70
N ASP A 58 35.30 50.77 -22.91
CA ASP A 58 35.08 52.18 -23.20
C ASP A 58 33.70 52.70 -22.71
N PHE A 59 32.81 51.79 -22.27
CA PHE A 59 31.46 52.10 -21.78
C PHE A 59 31.26 51.71 -20.31
N SER A 60 30.24 52.29 -19.65
CA SER A 60 29.92 51.97 -18.25
C SER A 60 29.49 50.50 -18.06
N SER A 61 29.59 49.98 -16.84
CA SER A 61 29.26 48.58 -16.54
C SER A 61 27.79 48.26 -16.84
N GLU A 62 26.87 49.21 -16.64
CA GLU A 62 25.45 49.04 -16.95
C GLU A 62 25.18 48.89 -18.45
N ILE A 63 25.88 49.68 -19.27
CA ILE A 63 25.77 49.61 -20.73
C ILE A 63 26.36 48.30 -21.24
N ARG A 64 27.54 47.91 -20.74
CA ARG A 64 28.20 46.65 -21.07
C ARG A 64 27.31 45.45 -20.69
N LEU A 65 26.66 45.50 -19.53
CA LEU A 65 25.75 44.45 -19.07
C LEU A 65 24.52 44.31 -19.98
N HIS A 66 23.93 45.43 -20.41
CA HIS A 66 22.81 45.41 -21.35
C HIS A 66 23.24 44.91 -22.74
N ALA A 67 24.45 45.26 -23.18
CA ALA A 67 25.00 44.78 -24.44
C ALA A 67 25.23 43.25 -24.43
N PHE A 68 25.67 42.67 -23.31
CA PHE A 68 25.72 41.20 -23.16
C PHE A 68 24.34 40.56 -23.29
N LYS A 69 23.29 41.15 -22.71
CA LYS A 69 21.91 40.65 -22.88
C LYS A 69 21.44 40.72 -24.33
N MET A 70 21.88 41.72 -25.10
CA MET A 70 21.60 41.83 -26.53
C MET A 70 22.32 40.74 -27.34
N LEU A 71 23.57 40.41 -27.00
CA LEU A 71 24.30 39.28 -27.59
C LEU A 71 23.61 37.94 -27.26
N GLN A 72 23.21 37.74 -26.00
CA GLN A 72 22.47 36.54 -25.58
C GLN A 72 21.13 36.42 -26.31
N HIS A 73 20.38 37.52 -26.48
CA HIS A 73 19.16 37.54 -27.28
C HIS A 73 19.40 37.08 -28.73
N LEU A 74 20.48 37.54 -29.35
CA LEU A 74 20.88 37.10 -30.69
C LEU A 74 21.14 35.59 -30.72
N VAL A 75 21.89 35.04 -29.77
CA VAL A 75 22.19 33.60 -29.70
C VAL A 75 20.94 32.77 -29.37
N ARG A 76 20.03 33.26 -28.52
CA ARG A 76 18.79 32.55 -28.18
C ARG A 76 17.82 32.47 -29.35
N LEU A 77 17.53 33.60 -29.99
CA LEU A 77 16.34 33.70 -30.85
C LEU A 77 16.68 33.79 -32.33
N ARG A 78 17.89 34.26 -32.68
CA ARG A 78 18.25 34.59 -34.07
C ARG A 78 19.55 33.95 -34.55
N TRP A 79 20.03 32.92 -33.84
CA TRP A 79 21.28 32.21 -34.19
C TRP A 79 21.26 31.65 -35.61
N ALA A 80 20.12 31.11 -36.06
CA ALA A 80 19.97 30.50 -37.39
C ALA A 80 20.12 31.49 -38.56
N GLU A 81 20.04 32.80 -38.31
CA GLU A 81 20.20 33.84 -39.35
C GLU A 81 21.67 34.16 -39.67
N LEU A 82 22.60 33.69 -38.82
CA LEU A 82 24.04 33.75 -39.08
C LEU A 82 24.50 32.53 -39.89
N SER A 83 25.51 32.73 -40.73
CA SER A 83 26.16 31.65 -41.46
C SER A 83 27.10 30.83 -40.55
N SER A 84 27.41 29.59 -40.94
CA SER A 84 28.31 28.71 -40.17
C SER A 84 29.71 29.32 -39.93
N THR A 85 30.22 30.12 -40.88
CA THR A 85 31.48 30.87 -40.68
C THR A 85 31.33 32.01 -39.67
N GLU A 86 30.18 32.69 -39.66
CA GLU A 86 29.85 33.71 -38.67
C GLU A 86 29.63 33.09 -37.28
N HIS A 87 29.06 31.89 -37.16
CA HIS A 87 28.95 31.14 -35.90
C HIS A 87 30.32 30.88 -35.27
N LYS A 88 31.25 30.33 -36.07
CA LYS A 88 32.63 30.06 -35.61
C LYS A 88 33.37 31.34 -35.22
N ASN A 89 33.27 32.38 -36.04
CA ASN A 89 33.88 33.67 -35.73
C ASN A 89 33.30 34.28 -34.45
N PHE A 90 31.99 34.21 -34.26
CA PHE A 90 31.33 34.71 -33.05
C PHE A 90 31.73 33.93 -31.80
N ALA A 91 31.84 32.59 -31.89
CA ALA A 91 32.31 31.75 -30.80
C ALA A 91 33.76 32.07 -30.39
N ASN A 92 34.66 32.27 -31.36
CA ASN A 92 36.04 32.67 -31.10
C ASN A 92 36.11 34.05 -30.42
N VAL A 93 35.35 35.03 -30.93
CA VAL A 93 35.28 36.37 -30.33
C VAL A 93 34.71 36.31 -28.91
N ALA A 94 33.71 35.47 -28.64
CA ALA A 94 33.16 35.31 -27.29
C ALA A 94 34.18 34.71 -26.30
N VAL A 95 35.00 33.75 -26.75
CA VAL A 95 36.09 33.18 -25.93
C VAL A 95 37.23 34.19 -25.72
N GLU A 96 37.56 34.99 -26.73
CA GLU A 96 38.53 36.10 -26.60
C GLU A 96 38.04 37.15 -25.60
N LEU A 97 36.77 37.55 -25.69
CA LEU A 97 36.15 38.46 -24.73
C LEU A 97 36.22 37.90 -23.30
N MET A 98 36.02 36.58 -23.13
CA MET A 98 36.20 35.94 -21.82
C MET A 98 37.64 36.08 -21.31
N SER A 99 38.65 35.95 -22.16
CA SER A 99 40.05 36.20 -21.79
C SER A 99 40.32 37.67 -21.46
N ASP A 100 39.72 38.61 -22.19
CA ASP A 100 39.88 40.06 -21.95
C ASP A 100 39.22 40.55 -20.64
N MET A 101 38.18 39.81 -20.21
CA MET A 101 37.43 40.03 -18.96
C MET A 101 38.14 39.44 -17.73
N ALA A 102 39.26 38.73 -17.91
CA ALA A 102 40.08 38.19 -16.83
C ALA A 102 40.90 39.28 -16.12
N ASN A 103 40.20 40.19 -15.43
CA ASN A 103 40.80 41.28 -14.66
C ASN A 103 40.27 41.27 -13.21
N PRO A 104 41.13 41.45 -12.19
CA PRO A 104 40.69 41.45 -10.79
C PRO A 104 39.77 42.63 -10.45
N CYS A 105 39.86 43.75 -11.17
CA CYS A 105 39.05 44.95 -10.95
C CYS A 105 37.71 44.94 -11.68
N GLU A 106 37.44 43.95 -12.54
CA GLU A 106 36.17 43.85 -13.26
C GLU A 106 35.05 43.28 -12.37
N GLU A 107 33.85 43.83 -12.53
CA GLU A 107 32.66 43.42 -11.77
C GLU A 107 32.28 41.96 -12.06
N TRP A 108 31.89 41.24 -11.01
CA TRP A 108 31.44 39.84 -11.10
C TRP A 108 30.31 39.65 -12.11
N ALA A 109 29.38 40.61 -12.21
CA ALA A 109 28.24 40.53 -13.13
C ALA A 109 28.70 40.42 -14.59
N LEU A 110 29.70 41.20 -15.02
CA LEU A 110 30.22 41.18 -16.38
C LEU A 110 30.99 39.88 -16.68
N LYS A 111 31.77 39.40 -15.70
CA LYS A 111 32.44 38.08 -15.77
C LYS A 111 31.44 36.95 -15.98
N SER A 112 30.37 36.93 -15.17
CA SER A 112 29.31 35.92 -15.28
C SER A 112 28.53 36.03 -16.60
N GLN A 113 28.22 37.24 -17.10
CA GLN A 113 27.51 37.38 -18.38
C GLN A 113 28.36 36.91 -19.57
N THR A 114 29.67 37.13 -19.52
CA THR A 114 30.59 36.64 -20.57
C THR A 114 30.67 35.11 -20.57
N ALA A 115 30.78 34.51 -19.37
CA ALA A 115 30.74 33.06 -19.21
C ALA A 115 29.40 32.45 -19.69
N ALA A 116 28.27 33.09 -19.36
CA ALA A 116 26.95 32.66 -19.79
C ALA A 116 26.79 32.73 -21.32
N LEU A 117 27.31 33.78 -21.99
CA LEU A 117 27.29 33.90 -23.45
C LEU A 117 28.01 32.72 -24.13
N VAL A 118 29.16 32.31 -23.61
CA VAL A 118 29.91 31.17 -24.16
C VAL A 118 29.14 29.85 -23.94
N ALA A 119 28.59 29.64 -22.74
CA ALA A 119 27.77 28.45 -22.45
C ALA A 119 26.52 28.38 -23.36
N GLU A 120 25.92 29.52 -23.65
CA GLU A 120 24.74 29.65 -24.50
C GLU A 120 25.02 29.32 -25.97
N ILE A 121 26.19 29.69 -26.49
CA ILE A 121 26.64 29.29 -27.84
C ILE A 121 26.75 27.76 -27.91
N VAL A 122 27.36 27.13 -26.90
CA VAL A 122 27.47 25.65 -26.82
C VAL A 122 26.09 24.99 -26.71
N ARG A 123 25.16 25.57 -25.95
CA ARG A 123 23.76 25.11 -25.85
C ARG A 123 23.04 25.15 -27.20
N ARG A 124 23.34 26.13 -28.06
CA ARG A 124 22.76 26.22 -29.42
C ARG A 124 23.40 25.26 -30.39
N GLU A 125 24.72 25.10 -30.34
CA GLU A 125 25.47 24.31 -31.30
C GLU A 125 26.56 23.48 -30.61
N VAL A 126 26.16 22.29 -30.14
CA VAL A 126 27.02 21.36 -29.39
C VAL A 126 28.23 20.91 -30.20
N ASP A 127 28.13 20.92 -31.53
CA ASP A 127 29.22 20.53 -32.44
C ASP A 127 30.44 21.46 -32.35
N LEU A 128 30.28 22.67 -31.80
CA LEU A 128 31.39 23.58 -31.52
C LEU A 128 32.16 23.24 -30.24
N TRP A 129 31.61 22.39 -29.36
CA TRP A 129 32.25 22.04 -28.08
C TRP A 129 33.65 21.43 -28.23
N PRO A 130 33.90 20.45 -29.12
CA PRO A 130 35.24 19.88 -29.29
C PRO A 130 36.28 20.88 -29.81
N GLU A 131 35.84 21.90 -30.56
CA GLU A 131 36.72 22.97 -31.06
C GLU A 131 37.05 23.99 -29.96
N LEU A 132 36.09 24.30 -29.08
CA LEU A 132 36.23 25.31 -28.02
C LEU A 132 36.90 24.76 -26.74
N PHE A 133 36.68 23.48 -26.39
CA PHE A 133 37.16 22.89 -25.15
C PHE A 133 38.69 22.99 -24.95
N PRO A 134 39.56 22.70 -25.95
CA PRO A 134 41.00 22.88 -25.79
C PRO A 134 41.42 24.33 -25.50
N SER A 135 40.75 25.30 -26.11
CA SER A 135 40.99 26.73 -25.87
C SER A 135 40.62 27.13 -24.44
N LEU A 136 39.53 26.58 -23.91
CA LEU A 136 39.09 26.81 -22.52
C LEU A 136 40.06 26.21 -21.50
N VAL A 137 40.58 25.01 -21.77
CA VAL A 137 41.64 24.38 -20.95
C VAL A 137 42.93 25.20 -21.00
N SER A 138 43.29 25.76 -22.16
CA SER A 138 44.44 26.66 -22.27
C SER A 138 44.25 27.94 -21.45
N ILE A 139 43.07 28.54 -21.50
CA ILE A 139 42.73 29.74 -20.71
C ILE A 139 42.79 29.46 -19.21
N SER A 140 42.19 28.37 -18.74
CA SER A 140 42.19 28.02 -17.31
C SER A 140 43.59 27.76 -16.74
N ASN A 141 44.59 27.54 -17.59
CA ASN A 141 45.98 27.35 -17.17
C ASN A 141 46.80 28.65 -17.07
N LYS A 142 46.28 29.80 -17.52
CA LYS A 142 47.02 31.08 -17.51
C LYS A 142 47.11 31.72 -16.12
N GLY A 143 46.06 31.59 -15.31
CA GLY A 143 45.98 32.25 -14.00
C GLY A 143 44.70 31.93 -13.23
N PRO A 144 44.59 32.38 -11.96
CA PRO A 144 43.43 32.11 -11.12
C PRO A 144 42.13 32.74 -11.63
N ILE A 145 42.21 33.94 -12.21
CA ILE A 145 41.03 34.70 -12.66
C ILE A 145 40.47 34.08 -13.95
N GLU A 146 41.36 33.62 -14.83
CA GLU A 146 41.00 32.87 -16.03
C GLU A 146 40.37 31.52 -15.68
N ALA A 147 40.91 30.82 -14.68
CA ALA A 147 40.34 29.58 -14.17
C ALA A 147 38.98 29.77 -13.49
N GLU A 148 38.78 30.91 -12.82
CA GLU A 148 37.48 31.31 -12.24
C GLU A 148 36.42 31.47 -13.35
N LEU A 149 36.75 32.19 -14.42
CA LEU A 149 35.86 32.40 -15.58
C LEU A 149 35.49 31.10 -16.29
N VAL A 150 36.45 30.20 -16.49
CA VAL A 150 36.19 28.88 -17.08
C VAL A 150 35.28 28.05 -16.16
N SER A 151 35.50 28.10 -14.83
CA SER A 151 34.63 27.43 -13.86
C SER A 151 33.20 28.01 -13.88
N MET A 152 33.05 29.33 -14.01
CA MET A 152 31.73 29.97 -14.18
C MET A 152 31.02 29.49 -15.44
N MET A 153 31.73 29.37 -16.56
CA MET A 153 31.14 28.88 -17.82
C MET A 153 30.70 27.43 -17.69
N LEU A 154 31.55 26.58 -17.12
CA LEU A 154 31.23 25.17 -16.85
C LEU A 154 30.04 25.01 -15.89
N ARG A 155 29.78 25.98 -15.01
CA ARG A 155 28.57 26.02 -14.18
C ARG A 155 27.31 26.36 -14.98
N TRP A 156 27.38 27.37 -15.86
CA TRP A 156 26.23 27.79 -16.69
C TRP A 156 25.78 26.71 -17.67
N LEU A 157 26.70 25.90 -18.19
CA LEU A 157 26.41 24.88 -19.20
C LEU A 157 25.33 23.87 -18.77
N PRO A 158 25.41 23.20 -17.60
CA PRO A 158 24.33 22.37 -17.08
C PRO A 158 23.13 23.18 -16.57
N GLU A 159 23.34 24.30 -15.86
CA GLU A 159 22.25 25.11 -15.27
C GLU A 159 21.25 25.60 -16.33
N ASP A 160 21.74 26.01 -17.51
CA ASP A 160 20.90 26.42 -18.63
C ASP A 160 20.04 25.29 -19.19
N ILE A 161 20.41 24.02 -18.99
CA ILE A 161 19.67 22.86 -19.49
C ILE A 161 18.76 22.26 -18.40
N THR A 162 19.20 22.29 -17.14
CA THR A 162 18.49 21.65 -16.02
C THR A 162 17.58 22.61 -15.27
N VAL A 163 18.02 23.84 -15.03
CA VAL A 163 17.33 24.86 -14.22
C VAL A 163 16.60 25.88 -15.09
N HIS A 164 17.25 26.43 -16.12
CA HIS A 164 16.68 27.48 -16.99
C HIS A 164 16.21 26.95 -18.35
N ASN A 165 15.25 26.03 -18.31
CA ASN A 165 14.81 25.22 -19.47
C ASN A 165 13.43 25.56 -20.04
N GLU A 166 12.82 26.67 -19.61
CA GLU A 166 11.44 27.06 -20.00
C GLU A 166 11.25 27.19 -21.52
N ASP A 167 12.32 27.45 -22.27
CA ASP A 167 12.35 27.59 -23.73
C ASP A 167 12.73 26.30 -24.49
N LEU A 168 13.01 25.18 -23.81
CA LEU A 168 13.46 23.92 -24.43
C LEU A 168 12.37 22.85 -24.50
N GLU A 169 12.08 22.37 -25.72
CA GLU A 169 11.26 21.18 -25.94
C GLU A 169 11.95 19.89 -25.45
N GLY A 170 11.16 18.87 -25.08
CA GLY A 170 11.66 17.65 -24.44
C GLY A 170 12.71 16.87 -25.24
N ASP A 171 12.60 16.83 -26.57
CA ASP A 171 13.57 16.14 -27.44
C ASP A 171 14.91 16.86 -27.52
N ARG A 172 14.88 18.20 -27.63
CA ARG A 172 16.08 19.02 -27.68
C ARG A 172 16.83 18.95 -26.34
N ARG A 173 16.11 19.00 -25.21
CA ARG A 173 16.70 18.84 -23.87
C ARG A 173 17.42 17.49 -23.72
N ARG A 174 16.80 16.40 -24.18
CA ARG A 174 17.42 15.06 -24.16
C ARG A 174 18.70 14.99 -24.99
N LEU A 175 18.70 15.60 -26.17
CA LEU A 175 19.89 15.65 -27.03
C LEU A 175 21.04 16.40 -26.34
N LEU A 176 20.75 17.56 -25.74
CA LEU A 176 21.74 18.37 -25.03
C LEU A 176 22.31 17.66 -23.81
N LEU A 177 21.46 17.04 -22.98
CA LEU A 177 21.92 16.25 -21.83
C LEU A 177 22.76 15.04 -22.26
N ARG A 178 22.40 14.38 -23.37
CA ARG A 178 23.21 13.28 -23.93
C ARG A 178 24.58 13.75 -24.40
N GLY A 179 24.65 14.90 -25.08
CA GLY A 179 25.91 15.52 -25.48
C GLY A 179 26.77 15.88 -24.27
N LEU A 180 26.18 16.52 -23.27
CA LEU A 180 26.88 16.89 -22.04
C LEU A 180 27.38 15.67 -21.24
N THR A 181 26.58 14.60 -21.19
CA THR A 181 26.95 13.32 -20.56
C THR A 181 28.16 12.70 -21.26
N HIS A 182 28.23 12.79 -22.60
CA HIS A 182 29.40 12.30 -23.35
C HIS A 182 30.67 13.09 -23.02
N SER A 183 30.55 14.39 -22.78
CA SER A 183 31.66 15.27 -22.41
C SER A 183 32.09 15.19 -20.94
N LEU A 184 31.38 14.44 -20.08
CA LEU A 184 31.73 14.32 -18.64
C LEU A 184 33.13 13.75 -18.41
N SER A 185 33.61 12.86 -19.29
CA SER A 185 34.96 12.30 -19.21
C SER A 185 36.07 13.33 -19.42
N GLU A 186 35.75 14.49 -19.96
CA GLU A 186 36.69 15.60 -20.18
C GLU A 186 36.50 16.70 -19.13
N ILE A 187 35.24 17.00 -18.78
CA ILE A 187 34.89 18.09 -17.85
C ILE A 187 35.23 17.74 -16.39
N LEU A 188 34.88 16.54 -15.90
CA LEU A 188 35.08 16.18 -14.50
C LEU A 188 36.58 16.13 -14.10
N PRO A 189 37.50 15.56 -14.91
CA PRO A 189 38.93 15.65 -14.62
C PRO A 189 39.46 17.08 -14.58
N LEU A 190 38.98 17.96 -15.46
CA LEU A 190 39.37 19.37 -15.46
C LEU A 190 38.93 20.06 -14.15
N LEU A 191 37.68 19.85 -13.72
CA LEU A 191 37.17 20.39 -12.46
C LEU A 191 37.97 19.89 -11.25
N TYR A 192 38.30 18.59 -11.19
CA TYR A 192 39.14 18.04 -10.12
C TYR A 192 40.54 18.68 -10.12
N THR A 193 41.18 18.80 -11.30
CA THR A 193 42.51 19.40 -11.43
C THR A 193 42.53 20.87 -10.99
N LEU A 194 41.48 21.63 -11.31
CA LEU A 194 41.34 23.01 -10.87
C LEU A 194 41.16 23.11 -9.35
N LEU A 195 40.34 22.24 -8.75
CA LEU A 195 40.18 22.16 -7.30
C LEU A 195 41.52 21.88 -6.61
N GLU A 196 42.23 20.82 -7.03
CA GLU A 196 43.50 20.40 -6.41
C GLU A 196 44.57 21.49 -6.54
N ARG A 197 44.79 22.00 -7.76
CA ARG A 197 45.85 22.98 -8.04
C ARG A 197 45.62 24.30 -7.30
N HIS A 198 44.42 24.86 -7.37
CA HIS A 198 44.16 26.18 -6.79
C HIS A 198 43.95 26.11 -5.27
N PHE A 199 43.47 25.00 -4.72
CA PHE A 199 43.46 24.79 -3.27
C PHE A 199 44.90 24.71 -2.71
N GLY A 200 45.77 23.93 -3.35
CA GLY A 200 47.19 23.85 -2.96
C GLY A 200 47.91 25.20 -3.07
N ALA A 201 47.67 25.96 -4.15
CA ALA A 201 48.22 27.30 -4.34
C ALA A 201 47.67 28.30 -3.31
N ALA A 202 46.37 28.27 -2.98
CA ALA A 202 45.77 29.13 -1.96
C ALA A 202 46.43 28.94 -0.58
N ILE A 203 46.65 27.69 -0.16
CA ILE A 203 47.33 27.38 1.12
C ILE A 203 48.79 27.86 1.09
N SER A 204 49.51 27.60 -0.01
CA SER A 204 50.91 28.01 -0.17
C SER A 204 51.09 29.53 -0.10
N GLU A 205 50.26 30.29 -0.82
CA GLU A 205 50.33 31.75 -0.84
C GLU A 205 49.82 32.39 0.45
N ALA A 206 48.83 31.79 1.12
CA ALA A 206 48.42 32.18 2.47
C ALA A 206 49.56 32.00 3.48
N GLY A 207 50.32 30.89 3.38
CA GLY A 207 51.53 30.65 4.18
C GLY A 207 52.65 31.67 3.93
N LYS A 208 52.72 32.23 2.72
CA LYS A 208 53.67 33.29 2.32
C LYS A 208 53.20 34.71 2.64
N GLN A 209 52.05 34.89 3.30
CA GLN A 209 51.41 36.18 3.58
C GLN A 209 51.02 37.00 2.33
N GLN A 210 50.89 36.36 1.16
CA GLN A 210 50.40 37.02 -0.06
C GLN A 210 48.88 36.95 -0.14
N MET A 211 48.22 37.78 0.67
CA MET A 211 46.76 37.70 0.88
C MET A 211 45.94 37.94 -0.40
N ASP A 212 46.40 38.79 -1.33
CA ASP A 212 45.64 39.08 -2.56
C ASP A 212 45.69 37.91 -3.56
N ALA A 213 46.84 37.25 -3.69
CA ALA A 213 46.98 36.05 -4.52
C ALA A 213 46.23 34.85 -3.91
N ALA A 214 46.29 34.69 -2.58
CA ALA A 214 45.53 33.66 -1.87
C ALA A 214 44.01 33.83 -2.06
N LYS A 215 43.50 35.08 -1.99
CA LYS A 215 42.08 35.38 -2.25
C LYS A 215 41.67 35.04 -3.67
N GLN A 216 42.51 35.33 -4.66
CA GLN A 216 42.22 34.99 -6.06
C GLN A 216 42.12 33.47 -6.25
N HIS A 217 43.04 32.70 -5.68
CA HIS A 217 42.96 31.24 -5.71
C HIS A 217 41.75 30.68 -4.95
N ALA A 218 41.39 31.26 -3.80
CA ALA A 218 40.20 30.86 -3.05
C ALA A 218 38.89 31.16 -3.81
N ALA A 219 38.84 32.28 -4.56
CA ALA A 219 37.71 32.59 -5.44
C ALA A 219 37.58 31.56 -6.56
N THR A 220 38.70 31.14 -7.17
CA THR A 220 38.71 30.05 -8.15
C THR A 220 38.17 28.74 -7.56
N VAL A 221 38.65 28.32 -6.38
CA VAL A 221 38.17 27.08 -5.71
C VAL A 221 36.67 27.13 -5.45
N THR A 222 36.15 28.28 -4.99
CA THR A 222 34.71 28.49 -4.79
C THR A 222 33.94 28.38 -6.10
N ALA A 223 34.41 29.02 -7.17
CA ALA A 223 33.77 28.94 -8.49
C ALA A 223 33.78 27.50 -9.04
N THR A 224 34.86 26.75 -8.85
CA THR A 224 34.95 25.34 -9.26
C THR A 224 34.04 24.43 -8.44
N LEU A 225 33.92 24.65 -7.12
CA LEU A 225 32.95 23.91 -6.28
C LEU A 225 31.49 24.17 -6.72
N ASN A 226 31.15 25.42 -7.05
CA ASN A 226 29.82 25.76 -7.58
C ASN A 226 29.55 25.08 -8.93
N ALA A 227 30.57 24.98 -9.80
CA ALA A 227 30.44 24.20 -11.04
C ALA A 227 30.21 22.72 -10.73
N VAL A 228 31.01 22.13 -9.82
CA VAL A 228 30.82 20.74 -9.37
C VAL A 228 29.42 20.48 -8.82
N ASN A 229 28.87 21.42 -8.03
CA ASN A 229 27.51 21.34 -7.51
C ASN A 229 26.44 21.29 -8.63
N ALA A 230 26.61 22.08 -9.70
CA ALA A 230 25.69 22.06 -10.85
C ALA A 230 25.72 20.73 -11.64
N TYR A 231 26.84 20.00 -11.61
CA TYR A 231 26.92 18.65 -12.19
C TYR A 231 26.43 17.56 -11.22
N ALA A 232 26.60 17.76 -9.91
CA ALA A 232 26.23 16.79 -8.88
C ALA A 232 24.73 16.44 -8.84
N GLU A 233 23.87 17.34 -9.31
CA GLU A 233 22.41 17.14 -9.34
C GLU A 233 21.96 16.03 -10.31
N TRP A 234 22.69 15.80 -11.41
CA TRP A 234 22.24 14.90 -12.49
C TRP A 234 23.33 13.96 -13.04
N ALA A 235 24.62 14.21 -12.76
CA ALA A 235 25.70 13.35 -13.23
C ALA A 235 25.70 11.99 -12.50
N PRO A 236 26.05 10.88 -13.19
CA PRO A 236 26.14 9.58 -12.54
C PRO A 236 27.17 9.55 -11.41
N LEU A 237 26.76 9.08 -10.23
CA LEU A 237 27.63 8.88 -9.06
C LEU A 237 28.93 8.10 -9.36
N PRO A 238 28.92 7.01 -10.17
CA PRO A 238 30.14 6.30 -10.51
C PRO A 238 31.17 7.17 -11.25
N ASP A 239 30.72 8.10 -12.10
CA ASP A 239 31.61 9.00 -12.83
C ASP A 239 32.22 10.04 -11.89
N LEU A 240 31.41 10.61 -10.98
CA LEU A 240 31.90 11.53 -9.93
C LEU A 240 32.94 10.85 -9.01
N ALA A 241 32.73 9.57 -8.68
CA ALA A 241 33.69 8.78 -7.91
C ALA A 241 34.97 8.48 -8.70
N LYS A 242 34.81 8.01 -9.96
CA LYS A 242 35.92 7.62 -10.85
C LYS A 242 36.91 8.75 -11.08
N TYR A 243 36.42 9.99 -11.23
CA TYR A 243 37.25 11.17 -11.46
C TYR A 243 37.65 11.91 -10.18
N GLY A 244 37.42 11.32 -9.00
CA GLY A 244 37.95 11.82 -7.72
C GLY A 244 37.18 12.98 -7.07
N ILE A 245 36.05 13.41 -7.64
CA ILE A 245 35.29 14.57 -7.14
C ILE A 245 34.77 14.35 -5.71
N ILE A 246 34.25 13.16 -5.42
CA ILE A 246 33.75 12.81 -4.06
C ILE A 246 34.88 12.90 -3.03
N HIS A 247 36.07 12.40 -3.37
CA HIS A 247 37.23 12.46 -2.50
C HIS A 247 37.70 13.92 -2.30
N GLY A 248 37.75 14.71 -3.37
CA GLY A 248 38.10 16.13 -3.32
C GLY A 248 37.16 16.93 -2.42
N CYS A 249 35.85 16.80 -2.60
CA CYS A 249 34.85 17.45 -1.74
C CYS A 249 34.92 16.94 -0.29
N GLY A 250 35.16 15.65 -0.08
CA GLY A 250 35.30 15.06 1.25
C GLY A 250 36.49 15.62 2.03
N PHE A 251 37.63 15.80 1.36
CA PHE A 251 38.80 16.44 1.94
C PHE A 251 38.51 17.91 2.35
N LEU A 252 37.78 18.63 1.50
CA LEU A 252 37.46 20.06 1.71
C LEU A 252 36.49 20.32 2.87
N LEU A 253 35.76 19.31 3.39
CA LEU A 253 34.96 19.44 4.61
C LEU A 253 35.80 19.86 5.84
N SER A 254 37.09 19.51 5.84
CA SER A 254 38.03 19.85 6.90
C SER A 254 38.46 21.32 6.87
N SER A 255 38.27 22.03 5.75
CA SER A 255 38.66 23.44 5.59
C SER A 255 37.50 24.39 5.88
N PRO A 256 37.62 25.36 6.81
CA PRO A 256 36.51 26.24 7.19
C PRO A 256 35.99 27.12 6.05
N ASP A 257 36.86 27.59 5.15
CA ASP A 257 36.49 28.52 4.07
C ASP A 257 35.67 27.84 2.96
N PHE A 258 35.84 26.52 2.77
CA PHE A 258 35.20 25.75 1.69
C PHE A 258 34.14 24.76 2.18
N ARG A 259 34.03 24.54 3.50
CA ARG A 259 33.13 23.56 4.11
C ARG A 259 31.69 23.71 3.63
N LEU A 260 31.15 24.92 3.56
CA LEU A 260 29.75 25.13 3.18
C LEU A 260 29.47 24.67 1.75
N HIS A 261 30.33 25.01 0.80
CA HIS A 261 30.20 24.61 -0.61
C HIS A 261 30.44 23.09 -0.80
N ALA A 262 31.36 22.50 -0.02
CA ALA A 262 31.57 21.06 0.01
C ALA A 262 30.40 20.31 0.66
N CYS A 263 29.81 20.84 1.73
CA CYS A 263 28.58 20.32 2.33
C CYS A 263 27.41 20.42 1.33
N GLU A 264 27.34 21.48 0.53
CA GLU A 264 26.34 21.61 -0.53
C GLU A 264 26.48 20.53 -1.60
N PHE A 265 27.70 20.17 -2.01
CA PHE A 265 27.94 19.00 -2.87
C PHE A 265 27.35 17.74 -2.26
N PHE A 266 27.69 17.45 -0.98
CA PHE A 266 27.15 16.28 -0.28
C PHE A 266 25.67 16.38 -0.01
N LYS A 267 25.08 17.58 0.05
CA LYS A 267 23.65 17.83 0.14
C LYS A 267 22.94 17.57 -1.19
N LEU A 268 23.52 17.98 -2.31
CA LEU A 268 22.98 17.73 -3.65
C LEU A 268 23.10 16.25 -4.02
N VAL A 269 24.18 15.61 -3.58
CA VAL A 269 24.34 14.16 -3.62
C VAL A 269 23.45 13.46 -2.57
N SER A 270 23.14 14.11 -1.43
CA SER A 270 22.37 13.57 -0.30
C SER A 270 21.80 14.66 0.68
N PRO A 271 20.51 15.06 0.60
CA PRO A 271 19.98 16.34 1.12
C PRO A 271 20.02 16.73 2.62
N SER A 272 20.69 16.05 3.57
CA SER A 272 20.87 16.62 4.93
C SER A 272 22.00 16.00 5.77
N GLU A 273 22.64 16.76 6.66
CA GLU A 273 23.74 16.29 7.53
C GLU A 273 23.29 15.26 8.59
N ILE A 274 22.02 15.26 9.02
CA ILE A 274 21.42 14.19 9.87
C ILE A 274 21.11 12.96 9.01
N ASN A 275 20.85 13.18 7.72
CA ASN A 275 20.83 12.11 6.74
C ASN A 275 22.22 11.56 6.44
N PHE A 276 23.34 12.08 6.96
CA PHE A 276 24.61 11.40 6.70
C PHE A 276 24.69 10.06 7.42
N ALA A 277 24.28 10.00 8.70
CA ALA A 277 24.18 8.72 9.42
C ALA A 277 23.04 7.85 8.89
N GLU A 278 21.89 8.44 8.54
CA GLU A 278 20.79 7.69 7.90
C GLU A 278 21.18 7.21 6.50
N CYS A 279 21.91 8.00 5.69
CA CYS A 279 22.36 7.65 4.34
C CYS A 279 23.53 6.68 4.36
N ILE A 280 24.46 6.78 5.33
CA ILE A 280 25.44 5.72 5.59
C ILE A 280 24.69 4.45 5.97
N CYS A 281 23.72 4.52 6.90
CA CYS A 281 22.92 3.37 7.27
C CYS A 281 22.14 2.83 6.07
N GLU A 282 21.49 3.66 5.25
CA GLU A 282 20.77 3.27 4.03
C GLU A 282 21.71 2.65 3.01
N SER A 283 22.89 3.23 2.80
CA SER A 283 23.91 2.72 1.89
C SER A 283 24.46 1.37 2.37
N MET A 284 24.70 1.24 3.68
CA MET A 284 25.13 -0.02 4.28
C MET A 284 24.02 -1.07 4.26
N VAL A 285 22.76 -0.69 4.50
CA VAL A 285 21.58 -1.56 4.34
C VAL A 285 21.44 -2.01 2.90
N SER A 286 21.59 -1.11 1.92
CA SER A 286 21.53 -1.42 0.49
C SER A 286 22.66 -2.36 0.07
N LEU A 287 23.89 -2.09 0.53
CA LEU A 287 25.06 -2.95 0.34
C LEU A 287 24.81 -4.34 0.95
N GLY A 288 24.32 -4.39 2.19
CA GLY A 288 24.03 -5.63 2.91
C GLY A 288 22.81 -6.38 2.39
N SER A 289 21.87 -5.72 1.69
CA SER A 289 20.69 -6.37 1.12
C SER A 289 20.92 -6.87 -0.31
N SER A 290 21.70 -6.13 -1.11
CA SER A 290 21.92 -6.45 -2.53
C SER A 290 23.23 -7.19 -2.80
N ASN A 291 24.25 -6.95 -1.98
CA ASN A 291 25.63 -7.39 -2.23
C ASN A 291 26.27 -8.09 -1.02
N LEU A 292 25.48 -8.71 -0.13
CA LEU A 292 25.99 -9.38 1.07
C LEU A 292 27.08 -10.42 0.75
N GLN A 293 26.98 -11.09 -0.40
CA GLN A 293 27.95 -12.08 -0.87
C GLN A 293 29.36 -11.47 -1.07
N CYS A 294 29.45 -10.21 -1.50
CA CYS A 294 30.72 -9.51 -1.67
C CYS A 294 31.37 -9.20 -0.32
N VAL A 295 30.56 -8.90 0.71
CA VAL A 295 31.04 -8.66 2.09
C VAL A 295 31.40 -9.96 2.79
N ALA A 296 30.61 -11.02 2.56
CA ALA A 296 30.80 -12.34 3.14
C ALA A 296 32.01 -13.10 2.55
N GLY A 297 32.51 -12.68 1.39
CA GLY A 297 33.72 -13.22 0.76
C GLY A 297 35.00 -12.97 1.57
N ASP A 298 35.01 -11.96 2.46
CA ASP A 298 36.12 -11.66 3.37
C ASP A 298 35.71 -11.90 4.83
N SER A 299 36.26 -12.95 5.44
CA SER A 299 35.97 -13.35 6.82
C SER A 299 36.36 -12.32 7.88
N SER A 300 37.20 -11.33 7.54
CA SER A 300 37.61 -10.27 8.47
C SER A 300 36.67 -9.05 8.45
N VAL A 301 36.00 -8.81 7.33
CA VAL A 301 35.15 -7.61 7.11
C VAL A 301 33.71 -7.84 7.58
N LEU A 302 33.18 -9.06 7.39
CA LEU A 302 31.80 -9.38 7.75
C LEU A 302 31.46 -9.14 9.25
N PRO A 303 32.30 -9.55 10.23
CA PRO A 303 32.01 -9.29 11.64
C PRO A 303 31.97 -7.80 11.97
N PHE A 304 32.90 -7.02 11.38
CA PHE A 304 32.92 -5.57 11.56
C PHE A 304 31.68 -4.91 10.96
N PHE A 305 31.25 -5.35 9.77
CA PHE A 305 30.03 -4.87 9.14
C PHE A 305 28.79 -5.13 10.00
N LEU A 306 28.62 -6.37 10.51
CA LEU A 306 27.51 -6.72 11.39
C LEU A 306 27.54 -5.94 12.71
N GLN A 307 28.72 -5.68 13.26
CA GLN A 307 28.89 -4.86 14.47
C GLN A 307 28.46 -3.41 14.24
N GLN A 308 28.81 -2.82 13.09
CA GLN A 308 28.33 -1.47 12.72
C GLN A 308 26.81 -1.44 12.52
N MET A 309 26.24 -2.45 11.86
CA MET A 309 24.79 -2.57 11.70
C MET A 309 24.06 -2.73 13.03
N LEU A 310 24.65 -3.45 14.00
CA LEU A 310 24.13 -3.53 15.37
C LEU A 310 24.22 -2.17 16.07
N GLY A 311 25.32 -1.43 15.89
CA GLY A 311 25.46 -0.06 16.40
C GLY A 311 24.37 0.89 15.88
N PHE A 312 24.04 0.81 14.58
CA PHE A 312 22.90 1.57 14.03
C PHE A 312 21.55 1.10 14.58
N PHE A 313 21.40 -0.19 14.87
CA PHE A 313 20.18 -0.71 15.49
C PHE A 313 19.99 -0.20 16.91
N GLN A 314 21.05 -0.09 17.71
CA GLN A 314 21.02 0.40 19.08
C GLN A 314 21.04 1.95 19.17
N HIS A 315 21.02 2.63 18.03
CA HIS A 315 21.17 4.06 17.98
C HIS A 315 19.98 4.78 18.62
N PHE A 316 20.25 5.84 19.38
CA PHE A 316 19.21 6.56 20.14
C PHE A 316 18.18 7.27 19.24
N LYS A 317 18.53 7.59 17.99
CA LYS A 317 17.60 8.15 16.98
C LYS A 317 16.79 7.05 16.31
N LEU A 318 15.47 7.23 16.31
CA LEU A 318 14.52 6.25 15.75
C LEU A 318 14.74 6.02 14.26
N ALA A 319 15.12 7.07 13.53
CA ALA A 319 15.28 7.00 12.08
C ALA A 319 16.42 6.06 11.64
N VAL A 320 17.56 6.12 12.31
CA VAL A 320 18.72 5.25 12.09
C VAL A 320 18.41 3.83 12.53
N HIS A 321 17.80 3.67 13.72
CA HIS A 321 17.32 2.37 14.20
C HIS A 321 16.37 1.71 13.19
N PHE A 322 15.38 2.47 12.69
CA PHE A 322 14.37 1.98 11.75
C PHE A 322 15.01 1.48 10.45
N GLN A 323 16.04 2.17 9.96
CA GLN A 323 16.73 1.77 8.75
C GLN A 323 17.54 0.48 8.97
N SER A 324 18.24 0.36 10.09
CA SER A 324 18.95 -0.87 10.47
C SER A 324 18.00 -2.05 10.70
N LEU A 325 16.82 -1.82 11.28
CA LEU A 325 15.76 -2.82 11.45
C LEU A 325 15.38 -3.48 10.12
N LEU A 326 15.28 -2.72 9.03
CA LEU A 326 14.97 -3.27 7.71
C LEU A 326 16.05 -4.25 7.23
N PHE A 327 17.32 -3.95 7.48
CA PHE A 327 18.42 -4.87 7.16
C PHE A 327 18.37 -6.13 8.01
N TRP A 328 18.24 -6.01 9.34
CA TRP A 328 18.19 -7.19 10.21
C TRP A 328 17.01 -8.10 9.89
N LEU A 329 15.87 -7.52 9.51
CA LEU A 329 14.72 -8.28 9.02
C LEU A 329 15.02 -9.01 7.71
N ALA A 330 15.57 -8.33 6.71
CA ALA A 330 15.91 -8.94 5.43
C ALA A 330 16.95 -10.05 5.60
N LEU A 331 17.99 -9.81 6.40
CA LEU A 331 19.04 -10.77 6.70
C LEU A 331 18.48 -12.01 7.40
N MET A 332 17.75 -11.83 8.51
CA MET A 332 17.22 -12.96 9.26
C MET A 332 16.18 -13.74 8.44
N ARG A 333 15.35 -13.07 7.64
CA ARG A 333 14.39 -13.73 6.75
C ARG A 333 15.08 -14.60 5.70
N ASP A 334 16.18 -14.13 5.11
CA ASP A 334 16.97 -14.92 4.16
C ASP A 334 17.68 -16.10 4.85
N LEU A 335 18.31 -15.86 6.00
CA LEU A 335 19.02 -16.89 6.77
C LEU A 335 18.09 -17.99 7.30
N MET A 336 16.84 -17.65 7.63
CA MET A 336 15.85 -18.58 8.17
C MET A 336 14.93 -19.22 7.10
N SER A 337 15.12 -18.89 5.82
CA SER A 337 14.33 -19.48 4.72
C SER A 337 14.60 -21.00 4.59
N LYS A 338 13.53 -21.80 4.41
CA LYS A 338 13.65 -23.25 4.22
C LYS A 338 14.40 -23.55 2.90
N PRO A 339 15.31 -24.55 2.87
CA PRO A 339 15.96 -24.95 1.64
C PRO A 339 14.92 -25.43 0.62
N LYS A 340 15.03 -24.98 -0.64
CA LYS A 340 14.12 -25.38 -1.72
C LYS A 340 14.33 -26.87 -2.06
N ALA A 341 13.39 -27.69 -1.59
CA ALA A 341 13.01 -29.05 -2.02
C ALA A 341 14.10 -30.14 -2.15
N ALA A 342 14.03 -31.08 -1.21
CA ALA A 342 14.07 -32.54 -1.37
C ALA A 342 14.88 -33.14 -2.54
N GLY A 343 16.07 -33.65 -2.23
CA GLY A 343 16.72 -34.71 -3.01
C GLY A 343 18.21 -34.51 -3.29
N SER A 344 18.73 -33.29 -3.19
CA SER A 344 20.16 -32.99 -3.34
C SER A 344 20.74 -32.46 -2.02
N GLY A 345 22.01 -32.79 -1.74
CA GLY A 345 22.71 -32.38 -0.51
C GLY A 345 22.77 -30.86 -0.33
N PRO A 346 23.28 -30.37 0.84
CA PRO A 346 23.33 -28.95 1.14
C PRO A 346 23.99 -28.18 0.00
N THR A 347 23.30 -27.18 -0.54
CA THR A 347 23.82 -26.36 -1.62
C THR A 347 24.95 -25.46 -1.09
N GLN A 348 25.85 -25.00 -1.96
CA GLN A 348 26.92 -24.06 -1.57
C GLN A 348 26.37 -22.82 -0.84
N VAL A 349 25.17 -22.38 -1.24
CA VAL A 349 24.42 -21.28 -0.61
C VAL A 349 24.04 -21.59 0.83
N ASP A 350 23.66 -22.83 1.16
CA ASP A 350 23.30 -23.23 2.53
C ASP A 350 24.51 -23.24 3.47
N VAL A 351 25.69 -23.57 2.94
CA VAL A 351 26.95 -23.54 3.70
C VAL A 351 27.36 -22.10 4.01
N GLU A 352 27.19 -21.18 3.05
CA GLU A 352 27.44 -19.75 3.25
C GLU A 352 26.47 -19.13 4.25
N LYS A 353 25.17 -19.45 4.17
CA LYS A 353 24.17 -19.01 5.16
C LYS A 353 24.53 -19.46 6.58
N LYS A 354 24.95 -20.72 6.77
CA LYS A 354 25.40 -21.22 8.07
C LYS A 354 26.65 -20.50 8.60
N LYS A 355 27.58 -20.12 7.73
CA LYS A 355 28.76 -19.32 8.10
C LYS A 355 28.36 -17.93 8.57
N ILE A 356 27.50 -17.22 7.84
CA ILE A 356 27.00 -15.89 8.23
C ILE A 356 26.27 -15.97 9.58
N LEU A 357 25.41 -16.98 9.74
CA LEU A 357 24.65 -17.22 10.96
C LEU A 357 25.56 -17.45 12.18
N SER A 358 26.75 -18.04 12.01
CA SER A 358 27.71 -18.24 13.10
C SER A 358 28.29 -16.93 13.67
N PHE A 359 28.26 -15.84 12.91
CA PHE A 359 28.67 -14.51 13.36
C PHE A 359 27.56 -13.76 14.13
N VAL A 360 26.30 -14.19 14.00
CA VAL A 360 25.19 -13.69 14.81
C VAL A 360 25.20 -14.47 16.14
N ASN A 361 26.07 -14.03 17.04
CA ASN A 361 26.30 -14.67 18.33
C ASN A 361 25.20 -14.34 19.37
N ASP A 362 25.33 -14.97 20.54
CA ASP A 362 24.39 -14.84 21.66
C ASP A 362 24.26 -13.40 22.17
N ASP A 363 25.36 -12.63 22.15
CA ASP A 363 25.38 -11.21 22.53
C ASP A 363 24.63 -10.34 21.53
N THR A 364 24.78 -10.62 20.23
CA THR A 364 24.07 -9.91 19.15
C THR A 364 22.58 -10.15 19.25
N CYS A 365 22.15 -11.41 19.43
CA CYS A 365 20.73 -11.74 19.64
C CYS A 365 20.17 -11.06 20.89
N SER A 366 20.92 -11.07 21.99
CA SER A 366 20.52 -10.40 23.24
C SER A 366 20.34 -8.90 23.06
N ALA A 367 21.31 -8.24 22.40
CA ALA A 367 21.26 -6.81 22.11
C ALA A 367 20.06 -6.43 21.23
N ILE A 368 19.79 -7.22 20.18
CA ILE A 368 18.64 -6.96 19.29
C ILE A 368 17.33 -7.11 20.07
N LEU A 369 17.19 -8.14 20.92
CA LEU A 369 15.98 -8.35 21.72
C LEU A 369 15.77 -7.21 22.73
N ASP A 370 16.82 -6.84 23.49
CA ASP A 370 16.75 -5.78 24.49
C ASP A 370 16.35 -4.43 23.87
N THR A 371 16.97 -4.06 22.75
CA THR A 371 16.61 -2.85 22.01
C THR A 371 15.21 -2.94 21.43
N SER A 372 14.82 -4.09 20.85
CA SER A 372 13.47 -4.27 20.31
C SER A 372 12.40 -4.09 21.38
N PHE A 373 12.61 -4.66 22.57
CA PHE A 373 11.70 -4.55 23.71
C PHE A 373 11.57 -3.11 24.24
N GLN A 374 12.63 -2.31 24.18
CA GLN A 374 12.57 -0.88 24.53
C GLN A 374 11.72 -0.08 23.54
N HIS A 375 11.85 -0.37 22.25
CA HIS A 375 11.12 0.32 21.17
C HIS A 375 9.66 -0.13 21.01
N MET A 376 9.18 -1.12 21.78
CA MET A 376 7.76 -1.50 21.83
C MET A 376 6.88 -0.44 22.51
N LEU A 377 7.47 0.59 23.13
CA LEU A 377 6.77 1.68 23.81
C LEU A 377 6.64 2.93 22.95
N LYS A 378 5.49 3.60 23.06
CA LYS A 378 5.21 4.86 22.39
C LYS A 378 5.53 6.05 23.29
N ARG A 379 6.12 7.11 22.74
CA ARG A 379 6.56 8.32 23.47
C ARG A 379 5.44 8.96 24.29
N GLU A 380 4.24 9.07 23.73
CA GLU A 380 3.06 9.68 24.38
C GLU A 380 2.62 8.97 25.67
N LYS A 381 3.03 7.71 25.87
CA LYS A 381 2.74 6.94 27.09
C LYS A 381 3.84 7.09 28.18
N VAL A 382 4.88 7.90 27.95
CA VAL A 382 6.03 8.08 28.87
C VAL A 382 6.05 9.52 29.45
N LEU A 383 6.04 9.67 30.77
CA LEU A 383 6.17 10.98 31.45
C LEU A 383 7.64 11.45 31.57
N PRO A 384 7.89 12.77 31.73
CA PRO A 384 9.24 13.37 31.82
C PRO A 384 10.13 12.80 32.95
N ALA A 385 9.54 12.25 34.02
CA ALA A 385 10.30 11.68 35.14
C ALA A 385 11.09 10.42 34.76
N MET A 386 10.64 9.63 33.77
CA MET A 386 11.38 8.46 33.23
C MET A 386 12.40 8.84 32.15
N ALA A 387 12.51 10.11 31.74
CA ALA A 387 13.57 10.56 30.83
C ALA A 387 14.98 10.28 31.39
N HIS A 388 15.10 10.11 32.71
CA HIS A 388 16.36 9.79 33.39
C HIS A 388 16.74 8.30 33.29
N SER A 389 15.78 7.38 33.11
CA SER A 389 16.05 5.93 33.00
C SER A 389 16.11 5.42 31.55
N LEU A 390 15.46 6.09 30.60
CA LEU A 390 15.47 5.73 29.17
C LEU A 390 16.59 6.43 28.36
N GLY A 391 17.34 7.35 28.98
CA GLY A 391 18.38 8.12 28.32
C GLY A 391 17.86 9.03 27.20
N SER A 392 18.73 9.38 26.25
CA SER A 392 18.43 10.19 25.07
C SER A 392 17.65 9.46 23.96
N LEU A 393 17.01 8.32 24.28
CA LEU A 393 16.33 7.45 23.32
C LEU A 393 15.06 8.10 22.75
N GLU A 394 15.00 8.23 21.43
CA GLU A 394 13.88 8.76 20.68
C GLU A 394 12.87 7.64 20.40
N LEU A 395 11.77 7.63 21.15
CA LEU A 395 10.64 6.73 20.92
C LEU A 395 9.71 7.26 19.83
N TRP A 396 8.92 6.36 19.25
CA TRP A 396 7.91 6.70 18.25
C TRP A 396 6.90 7.74 18.77
N SER A 397 6.60 8.73 17.93
CA SER A 397 5.60 9.79 18.13
C SER A 397 4.73 9.90 16.86
N ASP A 398 3.46 10.24 17.02
CA ASP A 398 2.56 10.43 15.86
C ASP A 398 2.94 11.63 14.98
N ASP A 399 3.81 12.51 15.47
CA ASP A 399 4.32 13.67 14.73
C ASP A 399 5.42 13.29 13.71
N ILE A 400 5.82 12.01 13.65
CA ILE A 400 6.87 11.53 12.73
C ILE A 400 6.26 11.28 11.35
N GLU A 401 6.30 12.29 10.49
CA GLU A 401 5.80 12.24 9.12
C GLU A 401 6.55 11.19 8.25
N GLY A 402 5.78 10.39 7.49
CA GLY A 402 6.29 9.59 6.37
C GLY A 402 6.84 8.20 6.67
N LYS A 403 6.74 7.67 7.90
CA LYS A 403 7.28 6.33 8.26
C LYS A 403 6.24 5.23 8.56
N GLY A 404 4.96 5.50 8.33
CA GLY A 404 3.84 4.57 8.58
C GLY A 404 3.17 4.83 9.93
N ASP A 405 2.32 3.90 10.39
CA ASP A 405 1.75 3.92 11.76
C ASP A 405 2.64 3.10 12.72
N PHE A 406 2.59 3.44 14.01
CA PHE A 406 3.27 2.72 15.09
C PHE A 406 2.97 1.21 15.06
N GLY A 407 1.75 0.81 14.66
CA GLY A 407 1.38 -0.60 14.50
C GLY A 407 2.27 -1.35 13.50
N GLN A 408 2.60 -0.72 12.35
CA GLN A 408 3.46 -1.33 11.34
C GLN A 408 4.91 -1.44 11.81
N TYR A 409 5.41 -0.40 12.50
CA TYR A 409 6.74 -0.43 13.10
C TYR A 409 6.85 -1.52 14.17
N ARG A 410 5.85 -1.64 15.06
CA ARG A 410 5.79 -2.70 16.07
C ARG A 410 5.75 -4.09 15.45
N SER A 411 4.98 -4.28 14.37
CA SER A 411 4.91 -5.55 13.62
C SER A 411 6.28 -5.98 13.09
N LYS A 412 7.07 -5.04 12.53
CA LYS A 412 8.45 -5.29 12.08
C LYS A 412 9.38 -5.73 13.21
N LEU A 413 9.32 -5.10 14.37
CA LEU A 413 10.11 -5.51 15.55
C LEU A 413 9.72 -6.91 16.06
N LEU A 414 8.42 -7.21 16.06
CA LEU A 414 7.90 -8.53 16.48
C LEU A 414 8.32 -9.64 15.50
N GLU A 415 8.34 -9.37 14.20
CA GLU A 415 8.82 -10.33 13.20
C GLU A 415 10.32 -10.65 13.41
N LEU A 416 11.15 -9.64 13.67
CA LEU A 416 12.56 -9.83 13.98
C LEU A 416 12.75 -10.65 15.26
N THR A 417 11.96 -10.35 16.30
CA THR A 417 11.93 -11.11 17.56
C THR A 417 11.59 -12.58 17.30
N LYS A 418 10.62 -12.86 16.42
CA LYS A 418 10.22 -14.22 16.03
C LYS A 418 11.35 -14.98 15.34
N PHE A 419 12.09 -14.35 14.43
CA PHE A 419 13.24 -14.99 13.78
C PHE A 419 14.35 -15.33 14.78
N ILE A 420 14.65 -14.43 15.72
CA ILE A 420 15.64 -14.68 16.77
C ILE A 420 15.19 -15.80 17.70
N ALA A 421 13.91 -15.83 18.09
CA ALA A 421 13.36 -16.90 18.93
C ALA A 421 13.44 -18.28 18.25
N SER A 422 13.23 -18.35 16.94
CA SER A 422 13.42 -19.59 16.16
C SER A 422 14.89 -20.02 16.05
N TYR A 423 15.83 -19.08 16.01
CA TYR A 423 17.26 -19.39 15.90
C TYR A 423 17.92 -19.72 17.25
N LYS A 424 17.66 -18.90 18.28
CA LYS A 424 18.26 -18.99 19.64
C LYS A 424 17.14 -18.96 20.71
N PRO A 425 16.37 -20.06 20.84
CA PRO A 425 15.17 -20.08 21.67
C PRO A 425 15.46 -19.85 23.16
N LEU A 426 16.58 -20.37 23.69
CA LEU A 426 16.95 -20.18 25.10
C LEU A 426 17.20 -18.70 25.46
N ILE A 427 17.89 -17.98 24.58
CA ILE A 427 18.20 -16.56 24.79
C ILE A 427 16.92 -15.74 24.73
N ALA A 428 16.10 -15.97 23.69
CA ALA A 428 14.82 -15.29 23.53
C ALA A 428 13.89 -15.54 24.72
N GLY A 429 13.76 -16.79 25.16
CA GLY A 429 12.97 -17.18 26.33
C GLY A 429 13.48 -16.54 27.62
N ALA A 430 14.78 -16.59 27.88
CA ALA A 430 15.38 -15.99 29.07
C ALA A 430 15.19 -14.46 29.10
N LYS A 431 15.48 -13.76 27.99
CA LYS A 431 15.38 -12.30 27.89
C LYS A 431 13.95 -11.78 28.04
N VAL A 432 12.98 -12.44 27.40
CA VAL A 432 11.58 -12.02 27.54
C VAL A 432 11.07 -12.26 28.96
N SER A 433 11.42 -13.40 29.57
CA SER A 433 11.04 -13.73 30.95
C SER A 433 11.67 -12.76 31.96
N GLU A 434 12.98 -12.50 31.86
CA GLU A 434 13.70 -11.57 32.74
C GLU A 434 13.12 -10.15 32.66
N ARG A 435 12.81 -9.69 31.44
CA ARG A 435 12.22 -8.37 31.23
C ARG A 435 10.85 -8.26 31.88
N ILE A 436 9.99 -9.26 31.70
CA ILE A 436 8.65 -9.28 32.31
C ILE A 436 8.74 -9.38 33.83
N ASP A 437 9.59 -10.26 34.37
CA ASP A 437 9.79 -10.40 35.81
C ASP A 437 10.28 -9.09 36.44
N THR A 438 11.16 -8.35 35.75
CA THR A 438 11.62 -7.03 36.19
C THR A 438 10.47 -6.03 36.24
N ILE A 439 9.60 -6.03 35.23
CA ILE A 439 8.40 -5.17 35.19
C ILE A 439 7.44 -5.53 36.33
N ILE A 440 7.18 -6.83 36.55
CA ILE A 440 6.32 -7.31 37.64
C ILE A 440 6.89 -6.90 39.01
N LYS A 441 8.20 -7.07 39.23
CA LYS A 441 8.85 -6.67 40.49
C LYS A 441 8.73 -5.17 40.73
N ASN A 442 8.91 -4.35 39.69
CA ASN A 442 8.74 -2.90 39.79
C ASN A 442 7.28 -2.53 40.12
N LEU A 443 6.30 -3.16 39.46
CA LEU A 443 4.86 -2.98 39.72
C LEU A 443 4.44 -3.33 41.17
N LEU A 444 5.16 -4.24 41.82
CA LEU A 444 4.90 -4.60 43.22
C LEU A 444 5.55 -3.62 44.21
N LEU A 445 6.54 -2.83 43.77
CA LEU A 445 7.30 -1.89 44.60
C LEU A 445 6.73 -0.46 44.52
N SER A 446 6.24 -0.03 43.36
CA SER A 446 5.56 1.26 43.17
C SER A 446 4.05 1.08 43.36
N SER A 447 3.37 2.00 44.04
CA SER A 447 1.90 2.01 44.05
C SER A 447 1.36 2.05 42.62
N MET A 448 0.48 1.13 42.23
CA MET A 448 0.00 0.91 40.85
C MET A 448 -0.26 2.23 40.10
N GLN A 449 0.67 2.62 39.23
CA GLN A 449 0.60 3.83 38.41
C GLN A 449 0.15 3.47 36.97
N PRO A 450 -0.70 4.26 36.28
CA PRO A 450 -1.17 3.99 34.90
C PRO A 450 -0.05 3.79 33.84
N GLN A 451 1.14 4.31 34.10
CA GLN A 451 2.31 4.23 33.22
C GLN A 451 2.95 2.84 33.23
N GLU A 452 2.85 2.18 34.37
CA GLU A 452 3.41 0.86 34.65
C GLU A 452 2.61 -0.23 33.91
N LEU A 453 1.31 0.01 33.70
CA LEU A 453 0.43 -0.75 32.82
C LEU A 453 0.86 -0.66 31.35
N ALA A 454 1.23 0.52 30.85
CA ALA A 454 1.67 0.70 29.46
C ALA A 454 2.94 -0.09 29.12
N VAL A 455 3.87 -0.18 30.08
CA VAL A 455 5.09 -1.00 29.98
C VAL A 455 4.74 -2.47 29.91
N MET A 456 3.77 -2.92 30.71
CA MET A 456 3.31 -4.30 30.66
C MET A 456 2.57 -4.64 29.35
N GLU A 457 1.69 -3.77 28.86
CA GLU A 457 1.01 -3.91 27.56
C GLU A 457 2.01 -4.00 26.39
N SER A 458 3.14 -3.29 26.46
CA SER A 458 4.15 -3.33 25.40
C SER A 458 4.82 -4.70 25.24
N MET A 459 4.94 -5.46 26.32
CA MET A 459 5.67 -6.73 26.36
C MET A 459 4.80 -7.95 26.05
N GLN A 460 3.48 -7.84 26.14
CA GLN A 460 2.55 -8.94 25.84
C GLN A 460 2.79 -9.55 24.44
N LEU A 461 2.82 -8.72 23.39
CA LEU A 461 3.00 -9.20 22.01
C LEU A 461 4.39 -9.80 21.78
N ALA A 462 5.42 -9.32 22.51
CA ALA A 462 6.75 -9.88 22.44
C ALA A 462 6.77 -11.30 23.03
N LEU A 463 6.11 -11.50 24.17
CA LEU A 463 5.93 -12.81 24.79
C LEU A 463 5.20 -13.79 23.86
N GLU A 464 4.08 -13.35 23.28
CA GLU A 464 3.27 -14.17 22.35
C GLU A 464 4.11 -14.65 21.16
N ASN A 465 4.90 -13.76 20.54
CA ASN A 465 5.74 -14.13 19.40
C ASN A 465 6.89 -15.06 19.79
N VAL A 466 7.51 -14.86 20.96
CA VAL A 466 8.58 -15.76 21.45
C VAL A 466 8.02 -17.14 21.77
N VAL A 467 6.92 -17.22 22.51
CA VAL A 467 6.28 -18.50 22.88
C VAL A 467 5.77 -19.23 21.63
N SER A 468 5.11 -18.53 20.71
CA SER A 468 4.67 -19.11 19.44
C SER A 468 5.87 -19.63 18.61
N ALA A 469 6.95 -18.86 18.46
CA ALA A 469 8.14 -19.33 17.73
C ALA A 469 8.77 -20.61 18.33
N ILE A 470 8.74 -20.73 19.66
CA ILE A 470 9.35 -21.86 20.37
C ILE A 470 8.46 -23.10 20.36
N PHE A 471 7.15 -22.95 20.58
CA PHE A 471 6.24 -24.08 20.85
C PHE A 471 5.22 -24.37 19.74
N ASP A 472 4.98 -23.46 18.80
CA ASP A 472 3.97 -23.60 17.75
C ASP A 472 4.51 -24.39 16.53
N GLY A 473 4.61 -25.72 16.69
CA GLY A 473 4.63 -26.83 15.70
C GLY A 473 5.56 -26.80 14.47
N SER A 474 5.84 -25.63 13.90
CA SER A 474 6.72 -25.42 12.74
C SER A 474 8.19 -25.76 12.99
N ASN A 475 8.56 -25.84 14.27
CA ASN A 475 9.87 -26.20 14.79
C ASN A 475 9.91 -27.62 15.37
N GLU A 476 9.14 -28.58 14.82
CA GLU A 476 9.44 -30.03 15.00
C GLU A 476 10.87 -30.39 14.52
N ALA A 477 11.55 -29.45 13.84
CA ALA A 477 12.98 -29.47 13.56
C ALA A 477 13.89 -28.99 14.72
N VAL A 478 13.36 -28.70 15.91
CA VAL A 478 14.18 -28.72 17.13
C VAL A 478 14.39 -30.18 17.52
N GLY A 479 15.23 -30.85 16.74
CA GLY A 479 16.11 -31.89 17.22
C GLY A 479 17.15 -31.32 18.21
N GLY A 480 16.70 -30.45 19.11
CA GLY A 480 17.47 -29.97 20.25
C GLY A 480 17.51 -31.06 21.29
N SER A 481 18.67 -31.26 21.90
CA SER A 481 18.84 -32.13 23.06
C SER A 481 17.71 -31.91 24.06
N SER A 482 17.19 -33.00 24.65
CA SER A 482 16.17 -33.00 25.73
C SER A 482 16.42 -31.92 26.81
N GLU A 483 17.68 -31.55 27.04
CA GLU A 483 18.13 -30.51 27.96
C GLU A 483 17.66 -29.09 27.60
N VAL A 484 17.65 -28.71 26.31
CA VAL A 484 17.24 -27.36 25.86
C VAL A 484 15.75 -27.16 26.07
N GLN A 485 14.95 -28.19 25.73
CA GLN A 485 13.51 -28.18 25.96
C GLN A 485 13.18 -28.14 27.46
N LEU A 486 13.89 -28.91 28.28
CA LEU A 486 13.73 -28.88 29.74
C LEU A 486 14.06 -27.50 30.33
N ALA A 487 15.14 -26.85 29.86
CA ALA A 487 15.52 -25.52 30.31
C ALA A 487 14.47 -24.46 29.90
N LEU A 488 13.93 -24.52 28.68
CA LEU A 488 12.84 -23.66 28.23
C LEU A 488 11.57 -23.86 29.07
N CYS A 489 11.20 -25.11 29.34
CA CYS A 489 10.05 -25.41 30.20
C CYS A 489 10.21 -24.80 31.59
N LYS A 490 11.40 -24.89 32.21
CA LYS A 490 11.66 -24.28 33.53
C LYS A 490 11.53 -22.76 33.52
N ILE A 491 12.01 -22.09 32.46
CA ILE A 491 11.91 -20.63 32.32
C ILE A 491 10.43 -20.21 32.27
N PHE A 492 9.65 -20.82 31.38
CA PHE A 492 8.24 -20.45 31.21
C PHE A 492 7.34 -20.95 32.35
N GLU A 493 7.68 -22.06 33.00
CA GLU A 493 7.03 -22.48 34.24
C GLU A 493 7.23 -21.44 35.35
N GLY A 494 8.46 -20.95 35.54
CA GLY A 494 8.75 -19.89 36.52
C GLY A 494 7.95 -18.61 36.25
N LEU A 495 7.93 -18.16 34.99
CA LEU A 495 7.15 -16.99 34.57
C LEU A 495 5.64 -17.20 34.79
N LEU A 496 5.11 -18.38 34.44
CA LEU A 496 3.71 -18.71 34.61
C LEU A 496 3.31 -18.70 36.09
N GLN A 497 4.14 -19.25 36.98
CA GLN A 497 3.90 -19.22 38.43
C GLN A 497 3.87 -17.78 38.98
N HIS A 498 4.78 -16.91 38.51
CA HIS A 498 4.74 -15.49 38.88
C HIS A 498 3.42 -14.83 38.41
N LEU A 499 2.99 -15.07 37.16
CA LEU A 499 1.73 -14.52 36.64
C LEU A 499 0.49 -15.04 37.40
N LEU A 500 0.44 -16.33 37.72
CA LEU A 500 -0.66 -16.93 38.50
C LEU A 500 -0.77 -16.34 39.92
N SER A 501 0.36 -15.91 40.49
CA SER A 501 0.42 -15.32 41.85
C SER A 501 -0.17 -13.90 41.95
N LEU A 502 -0.35 -13.20 40.82
CA LEU A 502 -0.85 -11.83 40.78
C LEU A 502 -2.34 -11.75 41.15
N LYS A 503 -2.73 -10.77 41.97
CA LYS A 503 -4.11 -10.58 42.47
C LYS A 503 -4.70 -9.23 42.06
N TRP A 504 -4.58 -8.89 40.78
CA TRP A 504 -5.13 -7.64 40.27
C TRP A 504 -6.64 -7.73 40.08
N THR A 505 -7.35 -6.69 40.55
CA THR A 505 -8.81 -6.59 40.48
C THR A 505 -9.28 -5.41 39.63
N GLU A 506 -8.37 -4.52 39.24
CA GLU A 506 -8.67 -3.39 38.36
C GLU A 506 -8.87 -3.86 36.91
N PRO A 507 -9.94 -3.42 36.21
CA PRO A 507 -10.28 -3.92 34.87
C PRO A 507 -9.13 -3.92 33.86
N ALA A 508 -8.35 -2.84 33.79
CA ALA A 508 -7.27 -2.70 32.83
C ALA A 508 -6.11 -3.67 33.11
N PHE A 509 -5.76 -3.88 34.37
CA PHE A 509 -4.73 -4.87 34.76
C PHE A 509 -5.22 -6.31 34.56
N VAL A 510 -6.50 -6.59 34.80
CA VAL A 510 -7.10 -7.90 34.55
C VAL A 510 -7.09 -8.23 33.05
N GLU A 511 -7.42 -7.25 32.20
CA GLU A 511 -7.36 -7.39 30.74
C GLU A 511 -5.94 -7.77 30.28
N VAL A 512 -4.93 -7.01 30.74
CA VAL A 512 -3.53 -7.28 30.43
C VAL A 512 -3.12 -8.65 30.94
N LEU A 513 -3.46 -9.04 32.17
CA LEU A 513 -3.11 -10.37 32.70
C LEU A 513 -3.76 -11.50 31.88
N GLY A 514 -5.01 -11.34 31.45
CA GLY A 514 -5.69 -12.28 30.53
C GLY A 514 -4.90 -12.45 29.23
N HIS A 515 -4.40 -11.36 28.66
CA HIS A 515 -3.56 -11.41 27.47
C HIS A 515 -2.20 -12.12 27.67
N TYR A 516 -1.60 -12.03 28.87
CA TYR A 516 -0.38 -12.79 29.17
C TYR A 516 -0.65 -14.30 29.24
N PHE A 517 -1.82 -14.71 29.76
CA PHE A 517 -2.24 -16.12 29.70
C PHE A 517 -2.49 -16.57 28.26
N ASP A 518 -3.12 -15.73 27.42
CA ASP A 518 -3.28 -16.02 25.99
C ASP A 518 -1.93 -16.31 25.31
N ALA A 519 -0.92 -15.46 25.58
CA ALA A 519 0.44 -15.61 25.04
C ALA A 519 1.12 -16.92 25.50
N MET A 520 0.77 -17.42 26.70
CA MET A 520 1.25 -18.71 27.22
C MET A 520 0.53 -19.93 26.63
N GLY A 521 -0.54 -19.74 25.86
CA GLY A 521 -1.36 -20.82 25.30
C GLY A 521 -0.55 -21.95 24.62
N PRO A 522 0.38 -21.66 23.68
CA PRO A 522 1.16 -22.70 23.02
C PRO A 522 2.06 -23.50 23.97
N PHE A 523 2.57 -22.88 25.04
CA PHE A 523 3.34 -23.57 26.07
C PHE A 523 2.50 -24.60 26.85
N LEU A 524 1.24 -24.27 27.13
CA LEU A 524 0.30 -25.17 27.85
C LEU A 524 0.01 -26.48 27.09
N LYS A 525 0.20 -26.50 25.77
CA LYS A 525 0.12 -27.73 24.98
C LYS A 525 1.15 -28.78 25.43
N TYR A 526 2.35 -28.35 25.82
CA TYR A 526 3.45 -29.21 26.27
C TYR A 526 3.52 -29.36 27.79
N PHE A 527 2.76 -28.54 28.53
CA PHE A 527 2.69 -28.58 29.99
C PHE A 527 1.22 -28.67 30.48
N PRO A 528 0.55 -29.83 30.27
CA PRO A 528 -0.88 -29.99 30.52
C PRO A 528 -1.28 -29.79 31.99
N ASP A 529 -0.40 -30.10 32.93
CA ASP A 529 -0.68 -30.01 34.37
C ASP A 529 -1.00 -28.57 34.82
N ALA A 530 -0.49 -27.55 34.12
CA ALA A 530 -0.78 -26.15 34.44
C ALA A 530 -2.11 -25.64 33.88
N VAL A 531 -2.73 -26.34 32.91
CA VAL A 531 -3.94 -25.89 32.23
C VAL A 531 -5.08 -25.63 33.22
N GLY A 532 -5.28 -26.55 34.17
CA GLY A 532 -6.28 -26.39 35.23
C GLY A 532 -6.05 -25.15 36.10
N SER A 533 -4.79 -24.84 36.42
CA SER A 533 -4.43 -23.66 37.21
C SER A 533 -4.74 -22.36 36.47
N VAL A 534 -4.45 -22.30 35.17
CA VAL A 534 -4.78 -21.15 34.31
C VAL A 534 -6.29 -20.96 34.19
N ILE A 535 -7.05 -22.03 33.95
CA ILE A 535 -8.51 -21.99 33.86
C ILE A 535 -9.13 -21.48 35.17
N ASN A 536 -8.67 -21.99 36.31
CA ASN A 536 -9.13 -21.52 37.62
C ASN A 536 -8.82 -20.04 37.83
N LYS A 537 -7.63 -19.59 37.39
CA LYS A 537 -7.25 -18.19 37.47
C LYS A 537 -8.12 -17.29 36.59
N LEU A 538 -8.48 -17.72 35.37
CA LEU A 538 -9.39 -16.96 34.51
C LEU A 538 -10.78 -16.81 35.14
N PHE A 539 -11.31 -17.85 35.78
CA PHE A 539 -12.56 -17.74 36.54
C PHE A 539 -12.44 -16.86 37.78
N GLU A 540 -11.30 -16.88 38.48
CA GLU A 540 -11.01 -15.97 39.60
C GLU A 540 -11.06 -14.50 39.12
N LEU A 541 -10.37 -14.20 38.01
CA LEU A 541 -10.34 -12.87 37.40
C LEU A 541 -11.74 -12.42 36.94
N LEU A 542 -12.48 -13.30 36.26
CA LEU A 542 -13.86 -13.00 35.82
C LEU A 542 -14.77 -12.67 37.00
N ASN A 543 -14.65 -13.41 38.11
CA ASN A 543 -15.46 -13.20 39.31
C ASN A 543 -15.05 -11.98 40.14
N SER A 544 -13.82 -11.50 39.97
CA SER A 544 -13.30 -10.30 40.65
C SER A 544 -13.88 -9.00 40.10
N LEU A 545 -14.33 -9.01 38.84
CA LEU A 545 -14.85 -7.85 38.12
C LEU A 545 -16.35 -7.63 38.40
N PRO A 546 -16.79 -6.36 38.55
CA PRO A 546 -18.20 -6.06 38.80
C PRO A 546 -19.09 -6.43 37.59
N PHE A 547 -20.30 -6.92 37.88
CA PHE A 547 -21.28 -7.34 36.86
C PHE A 547 -22.58 -6.49 36.86
N ILE A 548 -22.82 -5.66 37.88
CA ILE A 548 -23.98 -4.76 37.98
C ILE A 548 -23.57 -3.36 37.54
N VAL A 549 -24.19 -2.87 36.47
CA VAL A 549 -23.90 -1.60 35.79
C VAL A 549 -24.72 -0.47 36.43
N LYS A 550 -24.10 0.36 37.28
CA LYS A 550 -24.71 1.60 37.78
C LYS A 550 -23.92 2.86 37.43
N ASP A 551 -22.67 2.74 36.98
CA ASP A 551 -21.73 3.85 36.74
C ASP A 551 -20.90 3.68 35.45
N PRO A 552 -20.41 4.76 34.81
CA PRO A 552 -19.55 4.69 33.61
C PRO A 552 -18.27 3.84 33.77
N SER A 553 -17.75 3.70 35.00
CA SER A 553 -16.61 2.83 35.33
C SER A 553 -16.90 1.34 35.05
N THR A 554 -18.17 0.94 35.00
CA THR A 554 -18.59 -0.44 34.71
C THR A 554 -18.44 -0.85 33.25
N ASN A 555 -18.27 0.08 32.31
CA ASN A 555 -17.94 -0.24 30.91
C ASN A 555 -16.56 -0.87 30.77
N SER A 556 -15.56 -0.34 31.49
CA SER A 556 -14.20 -0.91 31.50
C SER A 556 -14.18 -2.32 32.10
N ALA A 557 -14.95 -2.55 33.16
CA ALA A 557 -15.11 -3.87 33.77
C ALA A 557 -15.77 -4.87 32.81
N ARG A 558 -16.80 -4.44 32.09
CA ARG A 558 -17.46 -5.29 31.08
C ARG A 558 -16.51 -5.68 29.95
N HIS A 559 -15.73 -4.74 29.43
CA HIS A 559 -14.70 -5.03 28.43
C HIS A 559 -13.69 -6.05 28.93
N ALA A 560 -13.16 -5.85 30.14
CA ALA A 560 -12.24 -6.81 30.77
C ALA A 560 -12.90 -8.20 30.95
N ARG A 561 -14.16 -8.29 31.36
CA ARG A 561 -14.90 -9.57 31.48
C ARG A 561 -15.03 -10.29 30.14
N LEU A 562 -15.35 -9.56 29.05
CA LEU A 562 -15.43 -10.12 27.70
C LEU A 562 -14.06 -10.58 27.19
N GLN A 563 -12.99 -9.83 27.49
CA GLN A 563 -11.63 -10.25 27.16
C GLN A 563 -11.26 -11.54 27.88
N ILE A 564 -11.56 -11.68 29.18
CA ILE A 564 -11.33 -12.93 29.93
C ILE A 564 -12.12 -14.09 29.34
N CYS A 565 -13.38 -13.88 28.94
CA CYS A 565 -14.16 -14.92 28.24
C CYS A 565 -13.53 -15.29 26.90
N THR A 566 -12.95 -14.33 26.19
CA THR A 566 -12.22 -14.57 24.93
C THR A 566 -10.92 -15.35 25.16
N SER A 567 -10.26 -15.16 26.31
CA SER A 567 -9.09 -15.96 26.70
C SER A 567 -9.41 -17.45 26.77
N PHE A 568 -10.61 -17.86 27.22
CA PHE A 568 -11.00 -19.28 27.16
C PHE A 568 -10.97 -19.85 25.73
N ILE A 569 -11.39 -19.07 24.74
CA ILE A 569 -11.35 -19.48 23.32
C ILE A 569 -9.90 -19.61 22.84
N ARG A 570 -9.05 -18.64 23.17
CA ARG A 570 -7.62 -18.63 22.78
C ARG A 570 -6.86 -19.79 23.41
N ILE A 571 -7.06 -20.04 24.70
CA ILE A 571 -6.48 -21.18 25.41
C ILE A 571 -7.00 -22.50 24.84
N ALA A 572 -8.31 -22.64 24.59
CA ALA A 572 -8.88 -23.83 23.97
C ALA A 572 -8.25 -24.14 22.61
N LYS A 573 -7.98 -23.12 21.79
CA LYS A 573 -7.31 -23.29 20.49
C LYS A 573 -5.84 -23.67 20.64
N ALA A 574 -5.10 -23.00 21.53
CA ALA A 574 -3.65 -23.16 21.64
C ALA A 574 -3.22 -24.43 22.40
N ALA A 575 -3.91 -24.75 23.49
CA ALA A 575 -3.61 -25.95 24.31
C ALA A 575 -4.25 -27.24 23.76
N ASP A 576 -5.17 -27.12 22.79
CA ASP A 576 -5.75 -28.23 22.03
C ASP A 576 -6.27 -29.37 22.94
N LYS A 577 -5.79 -30.60 22.79
CA LYS A 577 -6.23 -31.76 23.58
C LYS A 577 -5.97 -31.63 25.08
N SER A 578 -5.02 -30.79 25.50
CA SER A 578 -4.67 -30.61 26.92
C SER A 578 -5.80 -29.95 27.74
N VAL A 579 -6.76 -29.30 27.10
CA VAL A 579 -7.92 -28.66 27.77
C VAL A 579 -9.06 -29.65 28.06
N LEU A 580 -9.15 -30.75 27.30
CA LEU A 580 -10.27 -31.69 27.36
C LEU A 580 -10.56 -32.25 28.76
N PRO A 581 -9.57 -32.60 29.61
CA PRO A 581 -9.83 -33.07 30.98
C PRO A 581 -10.58 -32.07 31.86
N HIS A 582 -10.48 -30.77 31.55
CA HIS A 582 -11.09 -29.69 32.32
C HIS A 582 -12.47 -29.26 31.80
N MET A 583 -12.87 -29.73 30.62
CA MET A 583 -14.11 -29.31 29.94
C MET A 583 -15.36 -29.44 30.83
N LYS A 584 -15.49 -30.55 31.58
CA LYS A 584 -16.60 -30.74 32.51
C LYS A 584 -16.62 -29.71 33.65
N GLY A 585 -15.46 -29.44 34.26
CA GLY A 585 -15.36 -28.45 35.34
C GLY A 585 -15.66 -27.02 34.87
N ILE A 586 -15.28 -26.69 33.63
CA ILE A 586 -15.66 -25.42 33.00
C ILE A 586 -17.19 -25.35 32.81
N ALA A 587 -17.82 -26.44 32.36
CA ALA A 587 -19.27 -26.48 32.12
C ALA A 587 -20.07 -26.35 33.43
N ASP A 588 -19.63 -27.05 34.48
CA ASP A 588 -20.23 -26.97 35.81
C ASP A 588 -20.14 -25.54 36.38
N THR A 589 -18.98 -24.87 36.20
CA THR A 589 -18.77 -23.48 36.64
C THR A 589 -19.62 -22.50 35.83
N MET A 590 -19.69 -22.66 34.51
CA MET A 590 -20.54 -21.85 33.62
C MET A 590 -22.02 -21.98 34.00
N GLY A 591 -22.51 -23.21 34.23
CA GLY A 591 -23.89 -23.46 34.66
C GLY A 591 -24.20 -22.96 36.06
N TYR A 592 -23.22 -22.92 36.97
CA TYR A 592 -23.36 -22.25 38.27
C TYR A 592 -23.50 -20.74 38.11
N LEU A 593 -22.60 -20.09 37.36
CA LEU A 593 -22.64 -18.64 37.14
C LEU A 593 -23.92 -18.18 36.43
N GLN A 594 -24.42 -19.00 35.50
CA GLN A 594 -25.70 -18.74 34.81
C GLN A 594 -26.90 -18.80 35.77
N ARG A 595 -26.97 -19.81 36.65
CA ARG A 595 -28.05 -19.94 37.64
C ARG A 595 -28.07 -18.80 38.66
N GLU A 596 -26.89 -18.31 39.03
CA GLU A 596 -26.73 -17.17 39.94
C GLU A 596 -26.95 -15.80 39.26
N GLY A 597 -27.21 -15.76 37.94
CA GLY A 597 -27.38 -14.51 37.19
C GLY A 597 -26.11 -13.66 37.10
N ARG A 598 -24.93 -14.27 37.26
CA ARG A 598 -23.61 -13.60 37.28
C ARG A 598 -22.87 -13.64 35.93
N LEU A 599 -23.50 -14.24 34.92
CA LEU A 599 -22.98 -14.41 33.57
C LEU A 599 -23.91 -13.72 32.57
N LEU A 600 -23.39 -12.75 31.83
CA LEU A 600 -24.14 -12.03 30.80
C LEU A 600 -24.33 -12.89 29.55
N ARG A 601 -25.37 -12.62 28.74
CA ARG A 601 -25.64 -13.35 27.48
C ARG A 601 -24.44 -13.34 26.52
N GLY A 602 -23.76 -12.20 26.36
CA GLY A 602 -22.55 -12.10 25.53
C GLY A 602 -21.38 -12.94 26.05
N GLU A 603 -21.21 -13.03 27.37
CA GLU A 603 -20.17 -13.85 28.01
C GLU A 603 -20.48 -15.34 27.87
N HIS A 604 -21.75 -15.72 28.02
CA HIS A 604 -22.24 -17.07 27.77
C HIS A 604 -21.97 -17.50 26.32
N ASN A 605 -22.17 -16.62 25.35
CA ASN A 605 -21.86 -16.90 23.94
C ASN A 605 -20.37 -17.14 23.71
N LEU A 606 -19.48 -16.35 24.33
CA LEU A 606 -18.03 -16.53 24.22
C LEU A 606 -17.55 -17.84 24.86
N LEU A 607 -18.06 -18.18 26.05
CA LEU A 607 -17.79 -19.47 26.67
C LEU A 607 -18.34 -20.63 25.82
N GLY A 608 -19.55 -20.47 25.27
CA GLY A 608 -20.11 -21.41 24.30
C GLY A 608 -19.24 -21.58 23.06
N GLU A 609 -18.68 -20.51 22.51
CA GLU A 609 -17.68 -20.57 21.42
C GLU A 609 -16.43 -21.36 21.84
N ALA A 610 -15.94 -21.15 23.06
CA ALA A 610 -14.82 -21.93 23.59
C ALA A 610 -15.15 -23.44 23.66
N PHE A 611 -16.37 -23.81 24.05
CA PHE A 611 -16.84 -25.20 24.01
C PHE A 611 -16.88 -25.79 22.60
N LEU A 612 -17.29 -25.01 21.60
CA LEU A 612 -17.24 -25.45 20.21
C LEU A 612 -15.81 -25.74 19.75
N VAL A 613 -14.85 -24.89 20.15
CA VAL A 613 -13.43 -25.12 19.87
C VAL A 613 -12.91 -26.36 20.59
N MET A 614 -13.19 -26.53 21.89
CA MET A 614 -12.80 -27.72 22.67
C MET A 614 -13.38 -29.00 22.06
N ALA A 615 -14.67 -28.99 21.69
CA ALA A 615 -15.34 -30.15 21.12
C ALA A 615 -14.78 -30.52 19.74
N SER A 616 -14.37 -29.53 18.93
CA SER A 616 -13.69 -29.78 17.65
C SER A 616 -12.36 -30.56 17.81
N ALA A 617 -11.67 -30.38 18.94
CA ALA A 617 -10.44 -31.11 19.25
C ALA A 617 -10.70 -32.53 19.81
N ALA A 618 -11.88 -32.76 20.40
CA ALA A 618 -12.28 -34.04 20.99
C ALA A 618 -12.80 -35.06 19.95
N GLY A 619 -13.35 -34.60 18.83
CA GLY A 619 -13.86 -35.44 17.73
C GLY A 619 -15.37 -35.26 17.46
N VAL A 620 -15.85 -35.88 16.38
CA VAL A 620 -17.20 -35.65 15.81
C VAL A 620 -18.33 -35.96 16.80
N GLN A 621 -18.23 -37.04 17.57
CA GLN A 621 -19.27 -37.43 18.52
C GLN A 621 -19.42 -36.39 19.66
N GLN A 622 -18.32 -36.01 20.29
CA GLN A 622 -18.34 -34.99 21.35
C GLN A 622 -18.81 -33.63 20.82
N GLN A 623 -18.43 -33.30 19.58
CA GLN A 623 -18.90 -32.10 18.88
C GLN A 623 -20.42 -32.10 18.69
N GLN A 624 -21.03 -33.23 18.31
CA GLN A 624 -22.49 -33.35 18.20
C GLN A 624 -23.18 -33.20 19.56
N GLU A 625 -22.68 -33.85 20.60
CA GLU A 625 -23.26 -33.75 21.95
C GLU A 625 -23.23 -32.31 22.49
N VAL A 626 -22.09 -31.62 22.33
CA VAL A 626 -21.94 -30.22 22.76
C VAL A 626 -22.83 -29.29 21.96
N LEU A 627 -22.95 -29.51 20.64
CA LEU A 627 -23.84 -28.72 19.79
C LEU A 627 -25.31 -28.87 20.20
N VAL A 628 -25.76 -30.09 20.48
CA VAL A 628 -27.12 -30.34 20.98
C VAL A 628 -27.32 -29.64 22.32
N TRP A 629 -26.38 -29.78 23.27
CA TRP A 629 -26.47 -29.12 24.57
C TRP A 629 -26.57 -27.59 24.48
N LEU A 630 -25.78 -26.96 23.59
CA LEU A 630 -25.76 -25.50 23.43
C LEU A 630 -26.94 -24.96 22.60
N LEU A 631 -27.37 -25.68 21.56
CA LEU A 631 -28.36 -25.20 20.59
C LEU A 631 -29.81 -25.57 20.96
N GLU A 632 -30.06 -26.65 21.71
CA GLU A 632 -31.42 -27.10 22.04
C GLU A 632 -32.24 -26.01 22.77
N PRO A 633 -31.72 -25.31 23.81
CA PRO A 633 -32.48 -24.24 24.46
C PRO A 633 -32.77 -23.05 23.53
N LEU A 634 -31.83 -22.75 22.61
CA LEU A 634 -31.98 -21.69 21.62
C LEU A 634 -33.00 -22.07 20.54
N SER A 635 -33.02 -23.34 20.11
CA SER A 635 -33.99 -23.85 19.15
C SER A 635 -35.42 -23.70 19.65
N GLN A 636 -35.66 -24.06 20.92
CA GLN A 636 -36.97 -23.95 21.55
C GLN A 636 -37.47 -22.49 21.62
N GLN A 637 -36.59 -21.53 21.88
CA GLN A 637 -36.94 -20.09 21.88
C GLN A 637 -37.12 -19.54 20.47
N TRP A 638 -36.21 -19.88 19.55
CA TRP A 638 -36.17 -19.38 18.17
C TRP A 638 -37.39 -19.83 17.35
N MET A 639 -37.86 -21.06 17.57
CA MET A 639 -38.99 -21.65 16.83
C MET A 639 -40.37 -21.23 17.35
N GLN A 640 -40.47 -20.47 18.44
CA GLN A 640 -41.75 -19.99 18.95
C GLN A 640 -42.46 -19.09 17.93
N LEU A 641 -43.69 -19.47 17.57
CA LEU A 641 -44.52 -18.72 16.62
C LEU A 641 -45.01 -17.37 17.18
N GLU A 642 -45.11 -17.23 18.50
CA GLU A 642 -45.63 -16.03 19.16
C GLU A 642 -44.80 -14.79 18.81
N TRP A 643 -43.49 -14.81 19.05
CA TRP A 643 -42.63 -13.66 18.73
C TRP A 643 -42.50 -13.47 17.21
N GLN A 644 -42.42 -14.55 16.42
CA GLN A 644 -42.34 -14.44 14.97
C GLN A 644 -43.58 -13.75 14.39
N ASN A 645 -44.78 -14.10 14.85
CA ASN A 645 -46.01 -13.47 14.38
C ASN A 645 -46.17 -12.05 14.93
N ASN A 646 -45.72 -11.80 16.17
CA ASN A 646 -45.83 -10.48 16.77
C ASN A 646 -44.89 -9.44 16.12
N TYR A 647 -43.68 -9.86 15.71
CA TYR A 647 -42.65 -8.92 15.24
C TYR A 647 -42.29 -9.04 13.76
N LEU A 648 -42.47 -10.20 13.10
CA LEU A 648 -42.01 -10.43 11.72
C LEU A 648 -43.14 -10.51 10.67
N SER A 649 -44.41 -10.48 11.08
CA SER A 649 -45.55 -10.58 10.15
C SER A 649 -45.77 -9.33 9.30
N ASP A 650 -45.39 -8.16 9.81
CA ASP A 650 -45.55 -6.88 9.11
C ASP A 650 -44.46 -5.87 9.53
N PRO A 651 -44.17 -4.83 8.72
CA PRO A 651 -43.12 -3.86 9.04
C PRO A 651 -43.33 -3.11 10.36
N SER A 652 -44.56 -2.90 10.83
CA SER A 652 -44.83 -2.24 12.12
C SER A 652 -44.49 -3.14 13.31
N GLY A 653 -44.61 -4.47 13.13
CA GLY A 653 -44.08 -5.47 14.06
C GLY A 653 -42.59 -5.28 14.32
N LEU A 654 -41.79 -5.09 13.27
CA LEU A 654 -40.34 -4.90 13.40
C LEU A 654 -40.00 -3.58 14.10
N VAL A 655 -40.76 -2.51 13.83
CA VAL A 655 -40.61 -1.24 14.56
C VAL A 655 -40.82 -1.45 16.06
N ARG A 656 -41.85 -2.21 16.47
CA ARG A 656 -42.07 -2.54 17.89
C ARG A 656 -40.90 -3.30 18.51
N LEU A 657 -40.29 -4.23 17.76
CA LEU A 657 -39.13 -4.99 18.22
C LEU A 657 -37.92 -4.09 18.52
N CYS A 658 -37.66 -3.08 17.68
CA CYS A 658 -36.55 -2.13 17.89
C CYS A 658 -36.68 -1.33 19.20
N PHE A 659 -37.89 -1.16 19.74
CA PHE A 659 -38.13 -0.48 21.01
C PHE A 659 -38.23 -1.44 22.22
N GLU A 660 -38.09 -2.75 22.00
CA GLU A 660 -38.09 -3.77 23.05
C GLU A 660 -36.67 -4.33 23.28
N THR A 661 -35.85 -3.56 23.99
CA THR A 661 -34.39 -3.76 24.12
C THR A 661 -33.99 -5.18 24.53
N SER A 662 -34.71 -5.80 25.48
CA SER A 662 -34.41 -7.17 25.94
C SER A 662 -34.57 -8.21 24.83
N THR A 663 -35.67 -8.14 24.09
CA THR A 663 -36.00 -9.09 23.02
C THR A 663 -35.09 -8.84 21.81
N MET A 664 -34.84 -7.57 21.48
CA MET A 664 -33.91 -7.13 20.45
C MET A 664 -32.50 -7.74 20.64
N TRP A 665 -31.89 -7.55 21.81
CA TRP A 665 -30.54 -8.08 22.11
C TRP A 665 -30.51 -9.60 22.27
N SER A 666 -31.58 -10.21 22.78
CA SER A 666 -31.69 -11.68 22.84
C SER A 666 -31.63 -12.31 21.43
N LEU A 667 -32.33 -11.73 20.45
CA LEU A 667 -32.28 -12.18 19.06
C LEU A 667 -30.88 -11.99 18.46
N PHE A 668 -30.24 -10.84 18.72
CA PHE A 668 -28.86 -10.57 18.28
C PHE A 668 -27.86 -11.60 18.82
N HIS A 669 -27.92 -11.90 20.12
CA HIS A 669 -27.07 -12.92 20.73
C HIS A 669 -27.35 -14.32 20.17
N THR A 670 -28.58 -14.61 19.78
CA THR A 670 -28.94 -15.90 19.17
C THR A 670 -28.35 -16.03 17.76
N VAL A 671 -28.53 -15.02 16.90
CA VAL A 671 -28.00 -15.02 15.51
C VAL A 671 -26.48 -15.02 15.49
N THR A 672 -25.83 -14.22 16.34
CA THR A 672 -24.36 -14.21 16.45
C THR A 672 -23.83 -15.58 16.93
N PHE A 673 -24.53 -16.24 17.85
CA PHE A 673 -24.14 -17.59 18.28
C PHE A 673 -24.29 -18.63 17.16
N PHE A 674 -25.34 -18.55 16.33
CA PHE A 674 -25.46 -19.40 15.13
C PHE A 674 -24.27 -19.21 14.18
N GLU A 675 -23.83 -17.97 13.99
CA GLU A 675 -22.64 -17.67 13.19
C GLU A 675 -21.38 -18.35 13.78
N LYS A 676 -21.17 -18.22 15.10
CA LYS A 676 -20.03 -18.88 15.78
C LYS A 676 -20.11 -20.39 15.69
N ALA A 677 -21.30 -20.97 15.88
CA ALA A 677 -21.55 -22.41 15.74
C ALA A 677 -21.17 -22.90 14.34
N LEU A 678 -21.56 -22.19 13.28
CA LEU A 678 -21.17 -22.53 11.91
C LEU A 678 -19.66 -22.35 11.66
N LYS A 679 -19.04 -21.28 12.17
CA LYS A 679 -17.59 -21.02 11.99
C LYS A 679 -16.69 -22.05 12.69
N ARG A 680 -17.11 -22.57 13.85
CA ARG A 680 -16.28 -23.44 14.71
C ARG A 680 -16.63 -24.92 14.60
N SER A 681 -17.77 -25.26 13.99
CA SER A 681 -18.17 -26.64 13.78
C SER A 681 -17.67 -27.16 12.44
N GLY A 682 -17.31 -28.45 12.39
CA GLY A 682 -16.76 -29.10 11.19
C GLY A 682 -15.45 -29.85 11.46
N THR A 683 -15.01 -30.63 10.48
CA THR A 683 -13.75 -31.37 10.54
C THR A 683 -12.59 -30.44 10.20
N ARG A 684 -11.54 -30.38 11.04
CA ARG A 684 -10.31 -29.64 10.69
C ARG A 684 -9.78 -30.23 9.38
N LYS A 685 -9.54 -29.38 8.37
CA LYS A 685 -8.86 -29.75 7.12
C LYS A 685 -7.41 -30.15 7.43
N SER A 686 -7.19 -31.31 8.01
CA SER A 686 -5.89 -31.96 8.02
C SER A 686 -5.60 -32.41 6.60
N HIS A 687 -4.36 -32.19 6.13
CA HIS A 687 -3.87 -32.55 4.81
C HIS A 687 -4.27 -33.97 4.38
N LEU A 688 -5.42 -34.11 3.73
CA LEU A 688 -5.80 -35.31 3.00
C LEU A 688 -5.09 -35.28 1.64
N ASN A 689 -3.83 -35.71 1.66
CA ASN A 689 -3.26 -36.40 0.51
C ASN A 689 -4.01 -37.72 0.31
N SER A 690 -4.12 -38.14 -0.96
CA SER A 690 -4.75 -39.38 -1.47
C SER A 690 -6.25 -39.22 -1.74
N GLN A 691 -6.69 -39.14 -3.00
CA GLN A 691 -6.94 -40.34 -3.81
C GLN A 691 -7.52 -41.46 -2.95
N ASN A 692 -8.84 -41.47 -2.77
CA ASN A 692 -9.68 -42.66 -2.92
C ASN A 692 -11.16 -42.27 -2.80
N ASN A 693 -11.89 -42.50 -3.90
CA ASN A 693 -13.33 -42.47 -3.96
C ASN A 693 -13.91 -43.65 -3.18
N GLU A 694 -14.18 -43.50 -1.89
CA GLU A 694 -15.24 -44.27 -1.23
C GLU A 694 -16.09 -43.36 -0.33
N THR A 695 -17.35 -43.26 -0.72
CA THR A 695 -18.43 -42.48 -0.13
C THR A 695 -18.80 -43.01 1.25
N THR A 696 -18.27 -42.40 2.30
CA THR A 696 -19.01 -42.19 3.55
C THR A 696 -19.02 -40.70 3.84
N SER A 697 -20.02 -39.99 3.30
CA SER A 697 -20.23 -38.57 3.60
C SER A 697 -20.57 -38.45 5.08
N ILE A 698 -19.58 -38.15 5.92
CA ILE A 698 -19.81 -37.76 7.31
C ILE A 698 -20.57 -36.44 7.25
N LEU A 699 -21.88 -36.49 7.50
CA LEU A 699 -22.74 -35.32 7.55
C LEU A 699 -22.16 -34.28 8.52
N HIS A 700 -22.07 -33.04 8.06
CA HIS A 700 -21.57 -31.94 8.87
C HIS A 700 -22.39 -31.82 10.18
N PRO A 701 -21.77 -31.62 11.36
CA PRO A 701 -22.50 -31.58 12.64
C PRO A 701 -23.64 -30.56 12.71
N MET A 702 -23.52 -29.44 11.96
CA MET A 702 -24.56 -28.41 11.88
C MET A 702 -25.72 -28.74 10.92
N ALA A 703 -25.63 -29.81 10.11
CA ALA A 703 -26.57 -30.10 9.03
C ALA A 703 -28.03 -30.26 9.52
N SER A 704 -28.23 -30.99 10.62
CA SER A 704 -29.55 -31.21 11.23
C SER A 704 -30.17 -29.95 11.82
N HIS A 705 -29.36 -28.91 12.09
CA HIS A 705 -29.81 -27.68 12.73
C HIS A 705 -30.28 -26.62 11.72
N LEU A 706 -29.89 -26.72 10.45
CA LEU A 706 -30.23 -25.72 9.42
C LEU A 706 -31.74 -25.59 9.19
N SER A 707 -32.49 -26.69 9.28
CA SER A 707 -33.93 -26.75 8.96
C SER A 707 -34.80 -25.88 9.86
N TRP A 708 -34.44 -25.74 11.14
CA TRP A 708 -35.15 -24.88 12.10
C TRP A 708 -34.47 -23.51 12.27
N MET A 709 -33.15 -23.43 12.06
CA MET A 709 -32.38 -22.21 12.28
C MET A 709 -32.64 -21.16 11.19
N LEU A 710 -32.65 -21.56 9.92
CA LEU A 710 -32.68 -20.64 8.79
C LEU A 710 -34.06 -19.99 8.52
N PRO A 711 -35.20 -20.68 8.62
CA PRO A 711 -36.48 -20.07 8.23
C PRO A 711 -36.86 -18.80 9.01
N PRO A 712 -36.74 -18.71 10.34
CA PRO A 712 -37.00 -17.46 11.07
C PRO A 712 -35.96 -16.38 10.77
N LEU A 713 -34.70 -16.75 10.51
CA LEU A 713 -33.65 -15.81 10.11
C LEU A 713 -33.97 -15.16 8.75
N LEU A 714 -34.44 -15.94 7.78
CA LEU A 714 -34.85 -15.43 6.47
C LEU A 714 -36.01 -14.43 6.59
N LYS A 715 -37.00 -14.70 7.46
CA LYS A 715 -38.08 -13.76 7.76
C LYS A 715 -37.57 -12.47 8.39
N LEU A 716 -36.64 -12.57 9.34
CA LEU A 716 -36.03 -11.42 9.99
C LEU A 716 -35.23 -10.54 9.01
N LEU A 717 -34.41 -11.15 8.17
CA LEU A 717 -33.64 -10.43 7.13
C LEU A 717 -34.58 -9.77 6.12
N ARG A 718 -35.62 -10.47 5.66
CA ARG A 718 -36.65 -9.91 4.78
C ARG A 718 -37.31 -8.68 5.39
N ALA A 719 -37.70 -8.76 6.67
CA ALA A 719 -38.31 -7.64 7.39
C ALA A 719 -37.34 -6.45 7.52
N ILE A 720 -36.06 -6.70 7.83
CA ILE A 720 -35.04 -5.64 7.89
C ILE A 720 -34.84 -4.98 6.53
N HIS A 721 -34.74 -5.75 5.44
CA HIS A 721 -34.59 -5.19 4.09
C HIS A 721 -35.80 -4.33 3.69
N SER A 722 -37.01 -4.70 4.13
CA SER A 722 -38.23 -3.95 3.83
C SER A 722 -38.25 -2.52 4.41
N LEU A 723 -37.46 -2.23 5.46
CA LEU A 723 -37.40 -0.91 6.08
C LEU A 723 -36.94 0.19 5.12
N TRP A 724 -36.08 -0.15 4.15
CA TRP A 724 -35.59 0.78 3.13
C TRP A 724 -36.54 0.96 1.96
N SER A 725 -37.62 0.17 1.86
CA SER A 725 -38.61 0.35 0.80
C SER A 725 -39.33 1.69 0.96
N PRO A 726 -39.59 2.45 -0.14
CA PRO A 726 -40.19 3.79 -0.03
C PRO A 726 -41.54 3.83 0.71
N SER A 727 -42.35 2.78 0.56
CA SER A 727 -43.67 2.67 1.21
C SER A 727 -43.57 2.46 2.73
N VAL A 728 -42.55 1.73 3.19
CA VAL A 728 -42.30 1.50 4.62
C VAL A 728 -41.58 2.69 5.23
N PHE A 729 -40.52 3.18 4.57
CA PHE A 729 -39.67 4.27 5.05
C PHE A 729 -40.47 5.52 5.43
N GLN A 730 -41.47 5.91 4.61
CA GLN A 730 -42.32 7.06 4.89
C GLN A 730 -43.02 6.96 6.26
N ASN A 731 -43.44 5.76 6.65
CA ASN A 731 -44.20 5.48 7.87
C ASN A 731 -43.34 5.21 9.11
N LEU A 732 -42.01 5.23 8.99
CA LEU A 732 -41.11 4.95 10.13
C LEU A 732 -41.02 6.14 11.11
N PRO A 733 -40.86 5.86 12.42
CA PRO A 733 -40.52 6.87 13.44
C PRO A 733 -39.22 7.61 13.13
N VAL A 734 -39.06 8.82 13.69
CA VAL A 734 -37.89 9.68 13.44
C VAL A 734 -36.60 9.03 13.97
N GLU A 735 -36.68 8.37 15.12
CA GLU A 735 -35.57 7.69 15.78
C GLU A 735 -35.03 6.55 14.91
N LEU A 736 -35.92 5.79 14.27
CA LEU A 736 -35.54 4.69 13.38
C LEU A 736 -34.95 5.22 12.06
N LYS A 737 -35.51 6.31 11.51
CA LYS A 737 -34.96 6.99 10.33
C LYS A 737 -33.54 7.50 10.59
N ALA A 738 -33.30 8.08 11.77
CA ALA A 738 -31.97 8.53 12.18
C ALA A 738 -31.01 7.32 12.33
N ALA A 739 -31.45 6.24 12.96
CA ALA A 739 -30.68 5.01 13.12
C ALA A 739 -30.31 4.32 11.79
N MET A 740 -31.05 4.58 10.71
CA MET A 740 -30.74 4.05 9.38
C MET A 740 -29.61 4.80 8.67
N ALA A 741 -29.25 6.02 9.09
CA ALA A 741 -28.17 6.80 8.46
C ALA A 741 -26.79 6.10 8.62
N MET A 742 -25.75 6.66 8.00
CA MET A 742 -24.37 6.25 8.29
C MET A 742 -23.88 6.88 9.59
N SER A 743 -23.08 6.16 10.37
CA SER A 743 -22.48 6.69 11.60
C SER A 743 -21.26 7.53 11.28
N ASP A 744 -20.88 8.45 12.18
CA ASP A 744 -19.67 9.27 12.00
C ASP A 744 -18.40 8.42 11.87
N VAL A 745 -18.32 7.29 12.60
CA VAL A 745 -17.20 6.35 12.53
C VAL A 745 -17.08 5.71 11.14
N GLU A 746 -18.22 5.31 10.57
CA GLU A 746 -18.26 4.78 9.19
C GLU A 746 -17.87 5.87 8.18
N LEU A 747 -18.33 7.11 8.39
CA LEU A 747 -17.99 8.24 7.53
C LEU A 747 -16.48 8.56 7.57
N PHE A 748 -15.87 8.62 8.76
CA PHE A 748 -14.41 8.83 8.89
C PHE A 748 -13.62 7.69 8.23
N SER A 749 -14.04 6.44 8.44
CA SER A 749 -13.43 5.27 7.79
C SER A 749 -13.55 5.31 6.26
N LEU A 750 -14.66 5.84 5.73
CA LEU A 750 -14.82 6.04 4.29
C LEU A 750 -13.90 7.15 3.79
N LEU A 751 -13.81 8.28 4.48
CA LEU A 751 -12.97 9.41 4.06
C LEU A 751 -11.46 9.18 4.24
N GLY A 752 -11.05 8.12 4.92
CA GLY A 752 -9.64 7.87 5.22
C GLY A 752 -9.06 8.88 6.21
N GLU A 753 -9.92 9.65 6.88
CA GLU A 753 -9.55 10.49 8.00
C GLU A 753 -9.23 9.55 9.17
N GLY A 754 -8.00 9.64 9.71
CA GLY A 754 -7.65 8.88 10.91
C GLY A 754 -8.68 9.21 11.98
N ASN A 755 -9.30 8.17 12.57
CA ASN A 755 -10.33 8.33 13.59
C ASN A 755 -9.86 9.43 14.56
N PRO A 756 -10.59 10.56 14.69
CA PRO A 756 -10.24 11.53 15.72
C PRO A 756 -10.15 10.73 17.02
N LYS A 757 -9.05 10.88 17.75
CA LYS A 757 -8.79 10.17 19.01
C LYS A 757 -9.90 10.51 20.02
N LEU A 758 -11.10 9.96 19.86
CA LEU A 758 -11.89 9.53 20.99
C LEU A 758 -10.97 8.55 21.70
N SER A 759 -10.72 8.80 22.98
CA SER A 759 -10.05 7.86 23.89
C SER A 759 -10.44 6.43 23.52
N LYS A 760 -9.50 5.48 23.56
CA LYS A 760 -9.65 4.03 23.28
C LYS A 760 -10.69 3.33 24.20
N THR A 761 -11.87 3.90 24.33
CA THR A 761 -12.93 3.61 25.28
C THR A 761 -14.29 3.50 24.56
N THR A 762 -14.30 3.57 23.23
CA THR A 762 -15.44 3.28 22.36
C THR A 762 -15.03 2.29 21.27
N GLY A 763 -14.42 1.17 21.66
CA GLY A 763 -14.57 -0.07 20.89
C GLY A 763 -15.97 -0.60 21.18
N LEU A 764 -16.74 -0.96 20.15
CA LEU A 764 -18.12 -1.49 20.16
C LEU A 764 -18.59 -2.08 21.52
N THR A 765 -19.05 -1.23 22.44
CA THR A 765 -19.68 -1.66 23.69
C THR A 765 -21.19 -1.70 23.47
N TYR A 766 -21.71 -2.86 23.07
CA TYR A 766 -23.14 -3.15 23.06
C TYR A 766 -23.77 -2.82 24.40
N ALA A 767 -24.64 -1.84 24.56
CA ALA A 767 -25.35 -1.63 25.83
C ALA A 767 -26.35 -2.78 26.05
N ASP A 768 -26.19 -3.55 27.13
CA ASP A 768 -27.24 -4.48 27.58
C ASP A 768 -28.09 -3.72 28.61
N GLY A 769 -29.40 -3.71 28.39
CA GLY A 769 -30.31 -2.76 29.01
C GLY A 769 -30.46 -2.94 30.53
N SER A 770 -30.29 -1.86 31.30
CA SER A 770 -31.09 -1.63 32.52
C SER A 770 -31.15 -0.14 32.92
N HIS A 771 -32.36 0.42 32.80
CA HIS A 771 -32.98 1.67 33.26
C HIS A 771 -32.20 2.91 33.80
N ILE A 772 -32.51 4.04 33.12
CA ILE A 772 -32.91 5.39 33.58
C ILE A 772 -31.95 6.16 34.52
N SER A 773 -31.37 7.25 33.99
CA SER A 773 -31.06 8.45 34.78
C SER A 773 -31.61 9.71 34.11
N MET A 774 -32.44 10.44 34.85
CA MET A 774 -33.08 11.71 34.48
C MET A 774 -32.03 12.82 34.23
N GLY A 775 -31.97 13.29 32.99
CA GLY A 775 -31.30 14.54 32.59
C GLY A 775 -31.82 14.93 31.21
N LYS A 776 -32.66 15.97 31.14
CA LYS A 776 -33.26 16.46 29.90
C LYS A 776 -32.15 16.86 28.91
N GLU A 777 -32.30 16.41 27.65
CA GLU A 777 -31.47 16.67 26.44
C GLU A 777 -30.50 15.56 25.97
N GLY A 778 -30.37 14.41 26.66
CA GLY A 778 -29.47 13.30 26.23
C GLY A 778 -30.11 11.92 25.98
N LEU A 779 -31.44 11.80 25.92
CA LEU A 779 -32.13 10.48 25.93
C LEU A 779 -32.36 9.87 24.54
N THR A 780 -32.33 10.67 23.47
CA THR A 780 -32.66 10.24 22.10
C THR A 780 -31.50 9.60 21.35
N GLU A 781 -30.25 10.00 21.63
CA GLU A 781 -29.05 9.49 20.93
C GLU A 781 -28.70 8.03 21.29
N ILE A 782 -29.01 7.59 22.51
CA ILE A 782 -28.63 6.25 23.00
C ILE A 782 -29.50 5.16 22.33
N ASN A 783 -30.81 5.39 22.20
CA ASN A 783 -31.68 4.44 21.49
C ASN A 783 -31.39 4.38 19.98
N GLU A 784 -31.00 5.49 19.37
CA GLU A 784 -30.65 5.53 17.95
C GLU A 784 -29.42 4.68 17.62
N THR A 785 -28.34 4.87 18.39
CA THR A 785 -27.08 4.15 18.21
C THR A 785 -27.24 2.65 18.47
N ASP A 786 -28.00 2.26 19.49
CA ASP A 786 -28.30 0.85 19.79
C ASP A 786 -29.10 0.18 18.66
N ILE A 787 -30.15 0.84 18.14
CA ILE A 787 -30.94 0.30 17.03
C ILE A 787 -30.11 0.19 15.75
N ARG A 788 -29.27 1.20 15.45
CA ARG A 788 -28.35 1.19 14.30
C ARG A 788 -27.38 0.01 14.37
N ASN A 789 -26.74 -0.16 15.52
CA ASN A 789 -25.80 -1.25 15.77
C ASN A 789 -26.50 -2.61 15.70
N TRP A 790 -27.73 -2.71 16.18
CA TRP A 790 -28.52 -3.93 16.08
C TRP A 790 -28.90 -4.27 14.63
N LEU A 791 -29.41 -3.32 13.85
CA LEU A 791 -29.75 -3.51 12.43
C LEU A 791 -28.53 -3.94 11.62
N LYS A 792 -27.39 -3.30 11.84
CA LYS A 792 -26.11 -3.68 11.22
C LYS A 792 -25.67 -5.07 11.67
N GLY A 793 -25.66 -5.31 12.99
CA GLY A 793 -25.21 -6.56 13.58
C GLY A 793 -26.02 -7.79 13.17
N ILE A 794 -27.36 -7.68 13.10
CA ILE A 794 -28.23 -8.75 12.59
C ILE A 794 -27.99 -8.99 11.10
N ARG A 795 -27.81 -7.94 10.30
CA ARG A 795 -27.55 -8.06 8.87
C ARG A 795 -26.22 -8.76 8.61
N ASP A 796 -25.14 -8.27 9.21
CA ASP A 796 -23.80 -8.82 9.04
C ASP A 796 -23.73 -10.28 9.51
N SER A 797 -24.21 -10.55 10.73
CA SER A 797 -24.21 -11.90 11.29
C SER A 797 -25.17 -12.83 10.54
N GLY A 798 -26.35 -12.34 10.16
CA GLY A 798 -27.34 -13.10 9.40
C GLY A 798 -26.86 -13.47 8.00
N TYR A 799 -26.19 -12.55 7.30
CA TYR A 799 -25.54 -12.83 6.02
C TYR A 799 -24.41 -13.83 6.19
N ASN A 800 -23.57 -13.70 7.23
CA ASN A 800 -22.52 -14.69 7.52
C ASN A 800 -23.11 -16.08 7.82
N VAL A 801 -24.20 -16.17 8.59
CA VAL A 801 -24.91 -17.44 8.85
C VAL A 801 -25.37 -18.08 7.54
N LEU A 802 -25.99 -17.31 6.65
CA LEU A 802 -26.43 -17.82 5.35
C LEU A 802 -25.25 -18.25 4.47
N GLY A 803 -24.23 -17.39 4.33
CA GLY A 803 -23.03 -17.67 3.55
C GLY A 803 -22.29 -18.91 4.02
N LEU A 804 -22.06 -19.04 5.32
CA LEU A 804 -21.43 -20.23 5.92
C LEU A 804 -22.30 -21.47 5.76
N SER A 805 -23.63 -21.35 5.87
CA SER A 805 -24.53 -22.49 5.67
C SER A 805 -24.41 -23.07 4.27
N THR A 806 -24.09 -22.26 3.24
CA THR A 806 -23.86 -22.77 1.88
C THR A 806 -22.68 -23.75 1.79
N THR A 807 -21.70 -23.64 2.69
CA THR A 807 -20.51 -24.53 2.72
C THR A 807 -20.82 -25.95 3.17
N ILE A 808 -21.99 -26.17 3.80
CA ILE A 808 -22.45 -27.49 4.25
C ILE A 808 -22.93 -28.35 3.05
N GLY A 809 -23.17 -27.73 1.89
CA GLY A 809 -23.51 -28.43 0.64
C GLY A 809 -24.96 -28.91 0.61
N ASP A 810 -25.16 -30.21 0.34
CA ASP A 810 -26.48 -30.81 0.08
C ASP A 810 -27.53 -30.51 1.16
N SER A 811 -27.16 -30.47 2.44
CA SER A 811 -28.10 -30.17 3.52
C SER A 811 -28.65 -28.75 3.47
N PHE A 812 -27.97 -27.81 2.82
CA PHE A 812 -28.48 -26.47 2.54
C PHE A 812 -29.31 -26.48 1.25
N PHE A 813 -28.72 -26.90 0.12
CA PHE A 813 -29.33 -26.76 -1.21
C PHE A 813 -30.54 -27.67 -1.44
N LYS A 814 -30.60 -28.85 -0.81
CA LYS A 814 -31.70 -29.81 -0.97
C LYS A 814 -32.81 -29.70 0.08
N CYS A 815 -32.50 -29.16 1.27
CA CYS A 815 -33.47 -29.10 2.37
C CYS A 815 -34.14 -27.73 2.53
N LEU A 816 -33.56 -26.65 2.00
CA LEU A 816 -34.11 -25.30 2.11
C LEU A 816 -34.90 -24.93 0.85
N ASP A 817 -36.02 -24.23 1.03
CA ASP A 817 -36.81 -23.71 -0.08
C ASP A 817 -36.15 -22.45 -0.69
N VAL A 818 -35.77 -22.56 -1.97
CA VAL A 818 -35.16 -21.44 -2.72
C VAL A 818 -36.08 -20.22 -2.80
N HIS A 819 -37.40 -20.41 -2.82
CA HIS A 819 -38.33 -19.29 -2.91
C HIS A 819 -38.28 -18.43 -1.64
N SER A 820 -38.25 -19.06 -0.48
CA SER A 820 -38.07 -18.39 0.81
C SER A 820 -36.74 -17.62 0.89
N VAL A 821 -35.65 -18.17 0.33
CA VAL A 821 -34.35 -17.47 0.26
C VAL A 821 -34.41 -16.29 -0.70
N ALA A 822 -34.99 -16.47 -1.89
CA ALA A 822 -35.14 -15.40 -2.87
C ALA A 822 -35.98 -14.23 -2.32
N LEU A 823 -37.10 -14.52 -1.65
CA LEU A 823 -37.91 -13.50 -0.98
C LEU A 823 -37.12 -12.73 0.07
N ALA A 824 -36.26 -13.40 0.85
CA ALA A 824 -35.48 -12.74 1.86
C ALA A 824 -34.38 -11.83 1.28
N LEU A 825 -33.69 -12.30 0.24
CA LEU A 825 -32.47 -11.63 -0.27
C LEU A 825 -32.76 -10.59 -1.36
N VAL A 826 -33.65 -10.90 -2.31
CA VAL A 826 -33.77 -10.09 -3.55
C VAL A 826 -35.10 -9.36 -3.71
N GLU A 827 -36.10 -9.58 -2.85
CA GLU A 827 -37.40 -8.88 -2.94
C GLU A 827 -37.26 -7.35 -2.88
N ASN A 828 -36.45 -6.84 -1.95
CA ASN A 828 -36.28 -5.41 -1.69
C ASN A 828 -34.94 -4.86 -2.22
N ILE A 829 -34.27 -5.59 -3.14
CA ILE A 829 -32.93 -5.22 -3.63
C ILE A 829 -32.87 -3.82 -4.23
N ASN A 830 -33.94 -3.40 -4.91
CA ASN A 830 -34.04 -2.09 -5.55
C ASN A 830 -34.02 -0.91 -4.57
N SER A 831 -34.32 -1.17 -3.30
CA SER A 831 -34.34 -0.14 -2.25
C SER A 831 -33.10 -0.20 -1.35
N MET A 832 -32.17 -1.13 -1.59
CA MET A 832 -30.98 -1.27 -0.76
C MET A 832 -29.95 -0.16 -1.04
N GLU A 833 -29.33 0.31 0.03
CA GLU A 833 -28.12 1.13 -0.02
C GLU A 833 -26.90 0.34 -0.54
N PHE A 834 -25.91 1.02 -1.09
CA PHE A 834 -24.74 0.40 -1.72
C PHE A 834 -23.93 -0.40 -0.71
N ARG A 835 -23.75 0.11 0.51
CA ARG A 835 -23.04 -0.61 1.58
C ARG A 835 -23.70 -1.95 1.92
N HIS A 836 -25.04 -2.01 1.86
CA HIS A 836 -25.81 -3.22 2.13
C HIS A 836 -25.75 -4.21 0.98
N ALA A 837 -25.92 -3.74 -0.26
CA ALA A 837 -25.78 -4.56 -1.46
C ALA A 837 -24.37 -5.17 -1.57
N ARG A 838 -23.34 -4.36 -1.29
CA ARG A 838 -21.94 -4.81 -1.23
C ARG A 838 -21.77 -5.97 -0.24
N GLN A 839 -22.23 -5.80 1.00
CA GLN A 839 -22.11 -6.82 2.05
C GLN A 839 -22.90 -8.09 1.72
N LEU A 840 -24.08 -7.96 1.11
CA LEU A 840 -24.92 -9.06 0.65
C LEU A 840 -24.22 -9.88 -0.46
N ILE A 841 -23.63 -9.20 -1.45
CA ILE A 841 -22.87 -9.85 -2.52
C ILE A 841 -21.68 -10.61 -1.92
N HIS A 842 -20.90 -9.93 -1.08
CA HIS A 842 -19.69 -10.46 -0.48
C HIS A 842 -19.95 -11.69 0.41
N SER A 843 -20.92 -11.58 1.32
CA SER A 843 -21.11 -12.55 2.40
C SER A 843 -22.09 -13.66 2.05
N VAL A 844 -22.97 -13.46 1.06
CA VAL A 844 -24.00 -14.44 0.69
C VAL A 844 -23.82 -14.92 -0.75
N PHE A 845 -23.84 -14.04 -1.74
CA PHE A 845 -23.83 -14.47 -3.15
C PHE A 845 -22.52 -15.13 -3.58
N ILE A 846 -21.37 -14.58 -3.17
CA ILE A 846 -20.07 -15.18 -3.51
C ILE A 846 -19.96 -16.61 -2.93
N PRO A 847 -20.18 -16.85 -1.62
CA PRO A 847 -20.21 -18.21 -1.08
C PRO A 847 -21.27 -19.12 -1.73
N LEU A 848 -22.46 -18.58 -2.00
CA LEU A 848 -23.55 -19.33 -2.62
C LEU A 848 -23.17 -19.82 -4.01
N VAL A 849 -22.61 -18.96 -4.87
CA VAL A 849 -22.15 -19.34 -6.22
C VAL A 849 -20.98 -20.32 -6.14
N LYS A 850 -20.04 -20.12 -5.21
CA LYS A 850 -18.86 -20.97 -5.04
C LYS A 850 -19.19 -22.39 -4.60
N ASN A 851 -20.21 -22.56 -3.75
CA ASN A 851 -20.54 -23.84 -3.13
C ASN A 851 -21.78 -24.53 -3.73
N CYS A 852 -22.49 -23.90 -4.69
CA CYS A 852 -23.68 -24.49 -5.29
C CYS A 852 -23.33 -25.70 -6.18
N PRO A 853 -23.88 -26.91 -5.90
CA PRO A 853 -23.72 -28.09 -6.75
C PRO A 853 -24.22 -27.85 -8.18
N SER A 854 -23.51 -28.40 -9.17
CA SER A 854 -23.82 -28.19 -10.60
C SER A 854 -25.21 -28.68 -11.01
N ASP A 855 -25.75 -29.68 -10.35
CA ASP A 855 -27.11 -30.20 -10.54
C ASP A 855 -28.20 -29.25 -10.02
N MET A 856 -27.84 -28.25 -9.21
CA MET A 856 -28.76 -27.32 -8.57
C MET A 856 -28.69 -25.89 -9.13
N TRP A 857 -27.81 -25.62 -10.10
CA TRP A 857 -27.62 -24.29 -10.68
C TRP A 857 -28.90 -23.69 -11.26
N ASP A 858 -29.64 -24.45 -12.07
CA ASP A 858 -30.91 -23.97 -12.67
C ASP A 858 -31.95 -23.59 -11.60
N ILE A 859 -32.03 -24.35 -10.49
CA ILE A 859 -33.04 -24.12 -9.46
C ILE A 859 -32.69 -22.89 -8.61
N TRP A 860 -31.41 -22.75 -8.24
CA TRP A 860 -30.94 -21.76 -7.27
C TRP A 860 -30.46 -20.47 -7.92
N LEU A 861 -29.53 -20.59 -8.87
CA LEU A 861 -28.81 -19.43 -9.39
C LEU A 861 -29.69 -18.61 -10.33
N GLU A 862 -30.57 -19.26 -11.09
CA GLU A 862 -31.44 -18.57 -12.05
C GLU A 862 -32.32 -17.51 -11.35
N LYS A 863 -32.95 -17.89 -10.24
CA LYS A 863 -33.87 -17.03 -9.48
C LYS A 863 -33.17 -15.94 -8.67
N LEU A 864 -31.93 -16.18 -8.25
CA LEU A 864 -31.20 -15.29 -7.36
C LEU A 864 -30.32 -14.28 -8.13
N LEU A 865 -29.66 -14.72 -9.20
CA LEU A 865 -28.72 -13.89 -9.95
C LEU A 865 -29.45 -12.89 -10.87
N GLN A 866 -30.63 -13.24 -11.41
CA GLN A 866 -31.34 -12.36 -12.33
C GLN A 866 -31.70 -11.00 -11.71
N PRO A 867 -32.37 -10.91 -10.54
CA PRO A 867 -32.69 -9.62 -9.94
C PRO A 867 -31.43 -8.86 -9.51
N LEU A 868 -30.41 -9.58 -9.03
CA LEU A 868 -29.14 -9.00 -8.61
C LEU A 868 -28.41 -8.30 -9.75
N PHE A 869 -28.17 -8.99 -10.86
CA PHE A 869 -27.42 -8.42 -11.97
C PHE A 869 -28.20 -7.32 -12.68
N LEU A 870 -29.52 -7.46 -12.81
CA LEU A 870 -30.37 -6.41 -13.38
C LEU A 870 -30.28 -5.12 -12.55
N HIS A 871 -30.44 -5.21 -11.24
CA HIS A 871 -30.32 -4.06 -10.34
C HIS A 871 -28.90 -3.47 -10.36
N SER A 872 -27.87 -4.32 -10.26
CA SER A 872 -26.47 -3.89 -10.23
C SER A 872 -26.09 -3.15 -11.52
N GLN A 873 -26.51 -3.66 -12.68
CA GLN A 873 -26.23 -3.02 -13.97
C GLN A 873 -26.85 -1.63 -14.05
N GLN A 874 -28.16 -1.50 -13.75
CA GLN A 874 -28.88 -0.23 -13.84
C GLN A 874 -28.28 0.81 -12.89
N THR A 875 -28.11 0.42 -11.63
CA THR A 875 -27.62 1.31 -10.56
C THR A 875 -26.18 1.76 -10.81
N LEU A 876 -25.28 0.84 -11.14
CA LEU A 876 -23.88 1.19 -11.41
C LEU A 876 -23.77 2.07 -12.65
N SER A 877 -24.49 1.76 -13.74
CA SER A 877 -24.46 2.57 -14.96
C SER A 877 -24.96 4.00 -14.72
N CYS A 878 -26.06 4.15 -13.96
CA CYS A 878 -26.58 5.45 -13.56
C CYS A 878 -25.60 6.23 -12.67
N SER A 879 -25.02 5.61 -11.63
CA SER A 879 -24.11 6.30 -10.73
C SER A 879 -22.75 6.63 -11.35
N TRP A 880 -22.19 5.74 -12.18
CA TRP A 880 -20.96 6.03 -12.93
C TRP A 880 -21.16 7.11 -13.99
N SER A 881 -22.30 7.12 -14.69
CA SER A 881 -22.61 8.21 -15.62
C SER A 881 -22.80 9.54 -14.90
N GLY A 882 -23.43 9.55 -13.72
CA GLY A 882 -23.49 10.73 -12.85
C GLY A 882 -22.11 11.22 -12.42
N LEU A 883 -21.23 10.32 -11.95
CA LEU A 883 -19.88 10.67 -11.53
C LEU A 883 -19.05 11.24 -12.69
N LEU A 884 -19.08 10.59 -13.86
CA LEU A 884 -18.26 10.98 -15.01
C LEU A 884 -18.75 12.25 -15.72
N ASN A 885 -20.06 12.51 -15.73
CA ASN A 885 -20.64 13.66 -16.45
C ASN A 885 -20.93 14.85 -15.52
N GLU A 886 -21.35 14.60 -14.29
CA GLU A 886 -21.84 15.63 -13.35
C GLU A 886 -20.94 15.79 -12.11
N GLY A 887 -19.93 14.93 -11.93
CA GLY A 887 -19.02 14.94 -10.77
C GLY A 887 -19.64 14.34 -9.50
N ARG A 888 -20.85 13.76 -9.55
CA ARG A 888 -21.55 13.20 -8.38
C ARG A 888 -22.17 11.85 -8.69
N ALA A 889 -21.85 10.85 -7.87
CA ALA A 889 -22.37 9.49 -8.07
C ALA A 889 -23.83 9.33 -7.60
N LYS A 890 -24.34 10.23 -6.74
CA LYS A 890 -25.74 10.25 -6.26
C LYS A 890 -26.19 8.90 -5.71
N VAL A 891 -25.41 8.32 -4.80
CA VAL A 891 -25.72 7.00 -4.22
C VAL A 891 -26.88 7.08 -3.21
N PRO A 892 -27.64 5.99 -2.99
CA PRO A 892 -28.79 5.99 -2.07
C PRO A 892 -28.45 6.27 -0.60
N ASP A 893 -27.20 6.04 -0.21
CA ASP A 893 -26.68 6.15 1.16
C ASP A 893 -26.58 7.61 1.68
N ALA A 894 -26.96 8.62 0.89
CA ALA A 894 -26.82 10.05 1.21
C ALA A 894 -27.86 10.60 2.23
N HIS A 895 -28.73 9.76 2.79
CA HIS A 895 -29.75 10.19 3.75
C HIS A 895 -29.09 10.67 5.07
N GLY A 896 -29.29 11.95 5.43
CA GLY A 896 -28.88 12.51 6.72
C GLY A 896 -27.62 13.40 6.71
N ILE A 897 -26.97 13.60 5.55
CA ILE A 897 -25.80 14.48 5.46
C ILE A 897 -26.27 15.95 5.44
N LEU A 898 -25.92 16.71 6.48
CA LEU A 898 -26.17 18.15 6.55
C LEU A 898 -25.53 18.86 5.34
N ALA A 899 -26.25 19.82 4.77
CA ALA A 899 -25.93 20.55 3.53
C ALA A 899 -24.68 21.48 3.60
N GLY A 900 -23.65 21.12 4.36
CA GLY A 900 -22.50 21.97 4.69
C GLY A 900 -21.13 21.49 4.21
N SER A 901 -20.99 20.31 3.61
CA SER A 901 -19.69 19.82 3.12
C SER A 901 -19.79 18.99 1.83
N ASP A 902 -20.15 19.62 0.72
CA ASP A 902 -20.33 18.95 -0.59
C ASP A 902 -19.14 18.09 -1.01
N LEU A 903 -17.89 18.50 -0.70
CA LEU A 903 -16.68 17.73 -1.05
C LEU A 903 -16.57 16.40 -0.28
N LYS A 904 -16.91 16.38 1.02
CA LYS A 904 -16.89 15.14 1.81
C LYS A 904 -17.98 14.17 1.36
N ALA A 905 -19.15 14.70 1.00
CA ALA A 905 -20.23 13.91 0.43
C ALA A 905 -19.81 13.30 -0.92
N GLU A 906 -19.19 14.09 -1.81
CA GLU A 906 -18.69 13.61 -3.10
C GLU A 906 -17.68 12.45 -2.97
N VAL A 907 -16.65 12.62 -2.12
CA VAL A 907 -15.63 11.57 -1.89
C VAL A 907 -16.26 10.29 -1.32
N MET A 908 -17.21 10.44 -0.39
CA MET A 908 -17.94 9.32 0.19
C MET A 908 -18.81 8.59 -0.85
N GLU A 909 -19.58 9.33 -1.67
CA GLU A 909 -20.39 8.78 -2.75
C GLU A 909 -19.54 8.01 -3.76
N GLU A 910 -18.41 8.58 -4.17
CA GLU A 910 -17.46 7.92 -5.08
C GLU A 910 -16.90 6.63 -4.48
N LYS A 911 -16.51 6.65 -3.20
CA LYS A 911 -15.99 5.44 -2.53
C LYS A 911 -17.02 4.32 -2.47
N LEU A 912 -18.25 4.63 -2.08
CA LEU A 912 -19.34 3.64 -2.03
C LEU A 912 -19.64 3.05 -3.42
N LEU A 913 -19.62 3.88 -4.47
CA LEU A 913 -19.78 3.43 -5.86
C LEU A 913 -18.67 2.46 -6.25
N ARG A 914 -17.41 2.81 -5.97
CA ARG A 914 -16.24 1.96 -6.27
C ARG A 914 -16.30 0.65 -5.50
N ASP A 915 -16.63 0.69 -4.21
CA ASP A 915 -16.71 -0.51 -3.36
C ASP A 915 -17.79 -1.50 -3.86
N LEU A 916 -18.98 -1.02 -4.24
CA LEU A 916 -20.01 -1.88 -4.83
C LEU A 916 -19.57 -2.42 -6.20
N THR A 917 -18.99 -1.57 -7.05
CA THR A 917 -18.46 -1.95 -8.37
C THR A 917 -17.45 -3.10 -8.25
N ARG A 918 -16.51 -2.98 -7.32
CA ARG A 918 -15.47 -3.96 -7.06
C ARG A 918 -16.05 -5.28 -6.58
N GLU A 919 -17.06 -5.28 -5.73
CA GLU A 919 -17.70 -6.52 -5.26
C GLU A 919 -18.54 -7.21 -6.34
N VAL A 920 -19.25 -6.45 -7.19
CA VAL A 920 -19.95 -7.02 -8.36
C VAL A 920 -18.94 -7.66 -9.33
N CYS A 921 -17.80 -6.99 -9.58
CA CYS A 921 -16.73 -7.55 -10.40
C CYS A 921 -16.07 -8.77 -9.73
N SER A 922 -15.96 -8.78 -8.40
CA SER A 922 -15.49 -9.92 -7.61
C SER A 922 -16.39 -11.14 -7.79
N LEU A 923 -17.72 -10.96 -7.77
CA LEU A 923 -18.67 -12.03 -8.06
C LEU A 923 -18.47 -12.61 -9.48
N LEU A 924 -18.32 -11.75 -10.49
CA LEU A 924 -18.02 -12.20 -11.87
C LEU A 924 -16.68 -12.94 -11.95
N SER A 925 -15.68 -12.48 -11.20
CA SER A 925 -14.37 -13.13 -11.11
C SER A 925 -14.47 -14.54 -10.51
N VAL A 926 -15.24 -14.70 -9.43
CA VAL A 926 -15.51 -16.00 -8.80
C VAL A 926 -16.24 -16.92 -9.77
N MET A 927 -17.25 -16.43 -10.49
CA MET A 927 -17.94 -17.20 -11.53
C MET A 927 -16.99 -17.65 -12.65
N ALA A 928 -15.94 -16.88 -12.94
CA ALA A 928 -14.89 -17.21 -13.92
C ALA A 928 -13.74 -18.05 -13.35
N SER A 929 -13.78 -18.40 -12.07
CA SER A 929 -12.70 -19.15 -11.43
C SER A 929 -12.51 -20.54 -12.07
N PRO A 930 -11.27 -21.07 -12.13
CA PRO A 930 -11.01 -22.39 -12.70
C PRO A 930 -11.79 -23.52 -12.02
N GLN A 931 -12.08 -23.40 -10.72
CA GLN A 931 -12.82 -24.41 -9.96
C GLN A 931 -14.27 -24.55 -10.44
N LEU A 932 -14.91 -23.46 -10.85
CA LEU A 932 -16.30 -23.46 -11.35
C LEU A 932 -16.37 -23.65 -12.87
N ASN A 933 -15.22 -23.72 -13.55
CA ASN A 933 -15.13 -23.84 -15.00
C ASN A 933 -14.17 -24.96 -15.43
N THR A 934 -14.33 -26.15 -14.85
CA THR A 934 -13.50 -27.33 -15.17
C THR A 934 -13.58 -27.76 -16.63
N GLY A 935 -14.63 -27.35 -17.35
CA GLY A 935 -14.77 -27.57 -18.80
C GLY A 935 -13.89 -26.69 -19.68
N LEU A 936 -13.24 -25.65 -19.14
CA LEU A 936 -12.40 -24.71 -19.88
C LEU A 936 -10.91 -25.06 -19.75
N PRO A 937 -10.20 -25.37 -20.86
CA PRO A 937 -8.76 -25.60 -20.84
C PRO A 937 -7.97 -24.29 -20.66
N SER A 938 -6.80 -24.37 -20.01
CA SER A 938 -5.83 -23.27 -19.96
C SER A 938 -5.08 -23.15 -21.28
N LEU A 939 -5.08 -21.95 -21.88
CA LEU A 939 -4.33 -21.67 -23.13
C LEU A 939 -2.81 -21.54 -22.94
N GLU A 940 -2.31 -21.46 -21.70
CA GLU A 940 -0.90 -21.17 -21.44
C GLU A 940 0.07 -22.31 -21.79
N HIS A 941 -0.45 -23.52 -22.04
CA HIS A 941 0.36 -24.73 -22.28
C HIS A 941 0.54 -25.12 -23.75
N SER A 942 -0.07 -24.41 -24.73
CA SER A 942 0.14 -24.68 -26.16
C SER A 942 1.04 -23.62 -26.80
N GLY A 943 2.35 -23.81 -26.69
CA GLY A 943 3.36 -23.02 -27.44
C GLY A 943 3.34 -23.24 -28.96
N HIS A 944 2.41 -24.06 -29.48
CA HIS A 944 2.14 -24.21 -30.90
C HIS A 944 0.87 -23.45 -31.27
N VAL A 945 0.96 -22.62 -32.31
CA VAL A 945 -0.19 -22.10 -33.07
C VAL A 945 -0.88 -23.27 -33.79
N SER A 946 -1.50 -24.18 -33.05
CA SER A 946 -2.42 -25.14 -33.63
C SER A 946 -3.73 -24.40 -33.88
N ARG A 947 -3.99 -24.05 -35.15
CA ARG A 947 -5.31 -23.64 -35.62
C ARG A 947 -6.33 -24.61 -35.03
N ILE A 948 -7.30 -24.08 -34.29
CA ILE A 948 -8.34 -24.91 -33.68
C ILE A 948 -9.10 -25.60 -34.80
N ASP A 949 -9.13 -26.93 -34.76
CA ASP A 949 -9.87 -27.72 -35.73
C ASP A 949 -11.36 -27.40 -35.58
N LEU A 950 -11.98 -26.88 -36.64
CA LEU A 950 -13.40 -26.51 -36.66
C LEU A 950 -14.32 -27.69 -36.29
N SER A 951 -13.85 -28.94 -36.46
CA SER A 951 -14.55 -30.16 -36.05
C SER A 951 -14.56 -30.42 -34.53
N SER A 952 -13.73 -29.71 -33.75
CA SER A 952 -13.61 -29.85 -32.29
C SER A 952 -14.50 -28.89 -31.50
N LEU A 953 -15.17 -27.95 -32.18
CA LEU A 953 -16.06 -26.96 -31.56
C LEU A 953 -17.32 -27.64 -31.02
N LYS A 954 -17.73 -27.22 -29.82
CA LYS A 954 -18.94 -27.73 -29.17
C LYS A 954 -20.04 -26.66 -29.17
N ASP A 955 -21.29 -27.10 -29.04
CA ASP A 955 -22.40 -26.18 -28.76
C ASP A 955 -22.27 -25.62 -27.34
N LEU A 956 -22.81 -24.42 -27.12
CA LEU A 956 -22.76 -23.76 -25.81
C LEU A 956 -23.41 -24.62 -24.71
N ASP A 957 -24.46 -25.38 -25.06
CA ASP A 957 -25.15 -26.30 -24.15
C ASP A 957 -24.23 -27.36 -23.54
N ALA A 958 -23.17 -27.76 -24.27
CA ALA A 958 -22.18 -28.74 -23.79
C ALA A 958 -21.34 -28.23 -22.61
N PHE A 959 -21.35 -26.92 -22.35
CA PHE A 959 -20.59 -26.29 -21.27
C PHE A 959 -21.45 -25.95 -20.04
N THR A 960 -22.78 -26.11 -20.14
CA THR A 960 -23.73 -25.63 -19.10
C THR A 960 -23.62 -26.36 -17.76
N SER A 961 -23.06 -27.58 -17.74
CA SER A 961 -22.89 -28.40 -16.53
C SER A 961 -21.46 -28.40 -15.98
N ASN A 962 -20.49 -27.86 -16.72
CA ASN A 962 -19.05 -27.88 -16.38
C ASN A 962 -18.39 -26.49 -16.43
N SER A 963 -19.16 -25.45 -16.76
CA SER A 963 -18.74 -24.05 -16.76
C SER A 963 -19.87 -23.17 -16.26
N MET A 964 -19.65 -22.51 -15.13
CA MET A 964 -20.55 -21.51 -14.58
C MET A 964 -20.78 -20.33 -15.54
N VAL A 965 -19.74 -19.91 -16.28
CA VAL A 965 -19.88 -18.87 -17.30
C VAL A 965 -20.71 -19.38 -18.48
N GLY A 966 -20.52 -20.64 -18.90
CA GLY A 966 -21.37 -21.28 -19.91
C GLY A 966 -22.83 -21.38 -19.48
N PHE A 967 -23.09 -21.74 -18.22
CA PHE A 967 -24.41 -21.72 -17.60
C PHE A 967 -25.05 -20.33 -17.64
N LEU A 968 -24.31 -19.29 -17.20
CA LEU A 968 -24.79 -17.91 -17.21
C LEU A 968 -25.21 -17.47 -18.63
N LEU A 969 -24.39 -17.77 -19.63
CA LEU A 969 -24.64 -17.39 -21.03
C LEU A 969 -25.85 -18.09 -21.66
N LYS A 970 -26.22 -19.28 -21.19
CA LYS A 970 -27.45 -19.97 -21.60
C LYS A 970 -28.70 -19.16 -21.23
N HIS A 971 -28.66 -18.51 -20.06
CA HIS A 971 -29.77 -17.78 -19.47
C HIS A 971 -29.70 -16.29 -19.84
N LYS A 972 -30.22 -15.93 -21.01
CA LYS A 972 -30.12 -14.57 -21.60
C LYS A 972 -30.54 -13.44 -20.65
N SER A 973 -31.54 -13.66 -19.78
CA SER A 973 -32.02 -12.65 -18.82
C SER A 973 -30.98 -12.25 -17.77
N GLN A 974 -30.04 -13.13 -17.44
CA GLN A 974 -28.94 -12.90 -16.49
C GLN A 974 -27.64 -12.55 -17.21
N ALA A 975 -27.40 -13.15 -18.37
CA ALA A 975 -26.22 -12.91 -19.18
C ALA A 975 -26.11 -11.45 -19.62
N LEU A 976 -27.20 -10.87 -20.13
CA LEU A 976 -27.15 -9.52 -20.71
C LEU A 976 -26.68 -8.45 -19.70
N PRO A 977 -27.26 -8.33 -18.48
CA PRO A 977 -26.76 -7.37 -17.50
C PRO A 977 -25.30 -7.64 -17.07
N ALA A 978 -24.91 -8.91 -16.91
CA ALA A 978 -23.52 -9.26 -16.54
C ALA A 978 -22.51 -8.89 -17.63
N LEU A 979 -22.84 -9.15 -18.90
CA LEU A 979 -22.04 -8.76 -20.06
C LEU A 979 -21.94 -7.23 -20.19
N GLN A 980 -23.02 -6.51 -19.90
CA GLN A 980 -23.02 -5.05 -19.91
C GLN A 980 -22.12 -4.47 -18.80
N ILE A 981 -22.22 -4.99 -17.57
CA ILE A 981 -21.31 -4.63 -16.47
C ILE A 981 -19.85 -4.90 -16.88
N CYS A 982 -19.59 -6.04 -17.53
CA CYS A 982 -18.26 -6.39 -18.03
C CYS A 982 -17.72 -5.33 -19.02
N LEU A 983 -18.52 -4.88 -19.98
CA LEU A 983 -18.10 -3.84 -20.94
C LEU A 983 -17.92 -2.46 -20.29
N GLU A 984 -18.85 -2.06 -19.43
CA GLU A 984 -18.83 -0.74 -18.80
C GLU A 984 -17.69 -0.62 -17.78
N SER A 985 -17.39 -1.69 -17.03
CA SER A 985 -16.29 -1.71 -16.04
C SER A 985 -14.91 -1.43 -16.64
N LEU A 986 -14.66 -1.84 -17.89
CA LEU A 986 -13.44 -1.51 -18.61
C LEU A 986 -13.31 -0.01 -18.93
N ARG A 987 -14.43 0.71 -18.94
CA ARG A 987 -14.53 2.15 -19.23
C ARG A 987 -14.62 3.02 -17.98
N TRP A 988 -14.90 2.43 -16.82
CA TRP A 988 -14.91 3.12 -15.53
C TRP A 988 -13.48 3.34 -15.03
N THR A 989 -13.24 4.45 -14.32
CA THR A 989 -11.90 4.84 -13.85
C THR A 989 -11.49 4.09 -12.57
N ASP A 990 -11.67 2.77 -12.51
CA ASP A 990 -11.34 1.91 -11.36
C ASP A 990 -10.50 0.68 -11.76
N GLY A 991 -9.18 0.78 -11.61
CA GLY A 991 -8.25 -0.29 -12.00
C GLY A 991 -8.41 -1.60 -11.20
N GLU A 992 -8.90 -1.54 -9.96
CA GLU A 992 -9.10 -2.74 -9.13
C GLU A 992 -10.32 -3.55 -9.63
N ALA A 993 -11.40 -2.86 -9.99
CA ALA A 993 -12.56 -3.48 -10.61
C ALA A 993 -12.19 -4.16 -11.95
N VAL A 994 -11.37 -3.48 -12.76
CA VAL A 994 -10.85 -4.03 -14.03
C VAL A 994 -9.96 -5.26 -13.81
N THR A 995 -9.15 -5.28 -12.75
CA THR A 995 -8.37 -6.46 -12.39
C THR A 995 -9.27 -7.66 -12.11
N LYS A 996 -10.35 -7.46 -11.34
CA LYS A 996 -11.31 -8.51 -10.99
C LYS A 996 -12.10 -9.01 -12.21
N VAL A 997 -12.58 -8.09 -13.06
CA VAL A 997 -13.38 -8.47 -14.24
C VAL A 997 -12.56 -9.12 -15.35
N SER A 998 -11.24 -8.91 -15.40
CA SER A 998 -10.36 -9.45 -16.45
C SER A 998 -10.39 -10.98 -16.51
N SER A 999 -10.55 -11.68 -15.38
CA SER A 999 -10.71 -13.13 -15.38
C SER A 999 -12.03 -13.58 -16.02
N PHE A 1000 -13.10 -12.81 -15.86
CA PHE A 1000 -14.37 -13.04 -16.53
C PHE A 1000 -14.27 -12.77 -18.03
N CYS A 1001 -13.60 -11.69 -18.45
CA CYS A 1001 -13.26 -11.45 -19.86
C CYS A 1001 -12.49 -12.63 -20.46
N ALA A 1002 -11.49 -13.16 -19.76
CA ALA A 1002 -10.73 -14.33 -20.21
C ALA A 1002 -11.64 -15.55 -20.42
N ALA A 1003 -12.52 -15.87 -19.47
CA ALA A 1003 -13.46 -16.97 -19.61
C ALA A 1003 -14.43 -16.80 -20.80
N LEU A 1004 -14.91 -15.57 -21.06
CA LEU A 1004 -15.74 -15.27 -22.24
C LEU A 1004 -14.97 -15.48 -23.56
N VAL A 1005 -13.71 -15.02 -23.62
CA VAL A 1005 -12.85 -15.23 -24.79
C VAL A 1005 -12.63 -16.73 -25.03
N LEU A 1006 -12.33 -17.50 -23.98
CA LEU A 1006 -12.19 -18.96 -24.06
C LEU A 1006 -13.45 -19.64 -24.60
N LEU A 1007 -14.62 -19.27 -24.09
CA LEU A 1007 -15.90 -19.82 -24.54
C LEU A 1007 -16.20 -19.44 -25.99
N ALA A 1008 -15.94 -18.21 -26.41
CA ALA A 1008 -16.09 -17.79 -27.81
C ALA A 1008 -15.16 -18.57 -28.76
N ILE A 1009 -13.95 -18.90 -28.29
CA ILE A 1009 -12.97 -19.70 -29.02
C ILE A 1009 -13.44 -21.15 -29.18
N LEU A 1010 -13.97 -21.76 -28.13
CA LEU A 1010 -14.31 -23.20 -28.08
C LEU A 1010 -15.71 -23.54 -28.58
N THR A 1011 -16.60 -22.55 -28.67
CA THR A 1011 -18.00 -22.76 -29.08
C THR A 1011 -18.27 -22.33 -30.52
N ASN A 1012 -19.35 -22.86 -31.10
CA ASN A 1012 -19.89 -22.39 -32.38
C ASN A 1012 -21.00 -21.33 -32.22
N ASN A 1013 -21.13 -20.72 -31.02
CA ASN A 1013 -22.17 -19.73 -30.77
C ASN A 1013 -21.83 -18.40 -31.46
N VAL A 1014 -22.68 -18.00 -32.42
CA VAL A 1014 -22.46 -16.80 -33.24
C VAL A 1014 -22.60 -15.52 -32.42
N GLU A 1015 -23.63 -15.40 -31.58
CA GLU A 1015 -23.90 -14.20 -30.77
C GLU A 1015 -22.72 -13.92 -29.81
N LEU A 1016 -22.21 -14.94 -29.13
CA LEU A 1016 -21.06 -14.82 -28.22
C LEU A 1016 -19.78 -14.44 -28.96
N ARG A 1017 -19.54 -15.05 -30.13
CA ARG A 1017 -18.38 -14.73 -30.96
C ARG A 1017 -18.43 -13.28 -31.43
N GLU A 1018 -19.57 -12.81 -31.92
CA GLU A 1018 -19.76 -11.42 -32.36
C GLU A 1018 -19.54 -10.43 -31.20
N PHE A 1019 -20.14 -10.70 -30.04
CA PHE A 1019 -19.95 -9.89 -28.83
C PHE A 1019 -18.47 -9.78 -28.43
N VAL A 1020 -17.75 -10.91 -28.37
CA VAL A 1020 -16.34 -10.93 -27.98
C VAL A 1020 -15.46 -10.23 -29.03
N ALA A 1021 -15.69 -10.54 -30.31
CA ALA A 1021 -14.87 -10.06 -31.43
C ALA A 1021 -15.04 -8.56 -31.70
N LYS A 1022 -16.23 -8.01 -31.39
CA LYS A 1022 -16.57 -6.60 -31.64
C LYS A 1022 -16.62 -5.78 -30.35
N ASP A 1023 -17.57 -6.06 -29.47
CA ASP A 1023 -17.92 -5.18 -28.36
C ASP A 1023 -16.90 -5.28 -27.22
N LEU A 1024 -16.55 -6.50 -26.79
CA LEU A 1024 -15.53 -6.72 -25.76
C LEU A 1024 -14.15 -6.27 -26.25
N PHE A 1025 -13.80 -6.59 -27.50
CA PHE A 1025 -12.52 -6.17 -28.07
C PHE A 1025 -12.37 -4.65 -28.11
N SER A 1026 -13.42 -3.94 -28.54
CA SER A 1026 -13.46 -2.47 -28.52
C SER A 1026 -13.36 -1.91 -27.10
N ALA A 1027 -14.10 -2.49 -26.15
CA ALA A 1027 -14.07 -2.07 -24.75
C ALA A 1027 -12.69 -2.28 -24.10
N ILE A 1028 -11.99 -3.38 -24.39
CA ILE A 1028 -10.62 -3.63 -23.90
C ILE A 1028 -9.66 -2.56 -24.44
N ILE A 1029 -9.73 -2.24 -25.74
CA ILE A 1029 -8.86 -1.21 -26.35
C ILE A 1029 -9.15 0.17 -25.74
N GLN A 1030 -10.42 0.52 -25.52
CA GLN A 1030 -10.79 1.75 -24.82
C GLN A 1030 -10.29 1.77 -23.37
N GLY A 1031 -10.39 0.64 -22.66
CA GLY A 1031 -9.90 0.51 -21.29
C GLY A 1031 -8.38 0.65 -21.17
N LEU A 1032 -7.61 0.24 -22.19
CA LEU A 1032 -6.17 0.45 -22.26
C LEU A 1032 -5.76 1.93 -22.36
N ALA A 1033 -6.69 2.82 -22.75
CA ALA A 1033 -6.46 4.26 -22.80
C ALA A 1033 -6.52 4.94 -21.43
N LEU A 1034 -7.14 4.31 -20.44
CA LEU A 1034 -7.31 4.87 -19.11
C LEU A 1034 -6.04 4.68 -18.26
N GLU A 1035 -5.59 5.76 -17.62
CA GLU A 1035 -4.44 5.74 -16.70
C GLU A 1035 -4.67 4.83 -15.48
N SER A 1036 -5.92 4.75 -14.99
CA SER A 1036 -6.31 3.86 -13.89
C SER A 1036 -6.00 2.38 -14.18
N ASN A 1037 -5.98 1.99 -15.46
CA ASN A 1037 -5.82 0.60 -15.88
C ASN A 1037 -4.35 0.25 -16.20
N ALA A 1038 -3.41 1.16 -15.92
CA ALA A 1038 -2.00 0.95 -16.20
C ALA A 1038 -1.46 -0.36 -15.59
N TYR A 1039 -1.85 -0.71 -14.37
CA TYR A 1039 -1.40 -1.95 -13.71
C TYR A 1039 -1.87 -3.23 -14.42
N VAL A 1040 -3.08 -3.22 -15.00
CA VAL A 1040 -3.72 -4.39 -15.64
C VAL A 1040 -3.42 -4.48 -17.15
N SER A 1041 -2.76 -3.46 -17.70
CA SER A 1041 -2.50 -3.34 -19.14
C SER A 1041 -1.85 -4.57 -19.79
N ALA A 1042 -0.99 -5.30 -19.08
CA ALA A 1042 -0.35 -6.51 -19.59
C ALA A 1042 -1.35 -7.67 -19.82
N GLU A 1043 -2.34 -7.81 -18.96
CA GLU A 1043 -3.39 -8.82 -19.07
C GLU A 1043 -4.37 -8.45 -20.19
N LEU A 1044 -4.80 -7.18 -20.23
CA LEU A 1044 -5.68 -6.65 -21.28
C LEU A 1044 -5.05 -6.78 -22.69
N VAL A 1045 -3.76 -6.46 -22.84
CA VAL A 1045 -3.02 -6.71 -24.10
C VAL A 1045 -2.95 -8.20 -24.44
N GLY A 1046 -2.84 -9.06 -23.43
CA GLY A 1046 -2.93 -10.51 -23.59
C GLY A 1046 -4.27 -10.95 -24.18
N LEU A 1047 -5.38 -10.47 -23.61
CA LEU A 1047 -6.74 -10.73 -24.10
C LEU A 1047 -6.95 -10.19 -25.52
N SER A 1048 -6.47 -8.98 -25.82
CA SER A 1048 -6.50 -8.42 -27.18
C SER A 1048 -5.79 -9.33 -28.19
N ARG A 1049 -4.62 -9.88 -27.82
CA ARG A 1049 -3.89 -10.84 -28.65
C ARG A 1049 -4.69 -12.13 -28.86
N GLU A 1050 -5.32 -12.66 -27.82
CA GLU A 1050 -6.10 -13.90 -27.92
C GLU A 1050 -7.32 -13.74 -28.82
N ILE A 1051 -8.07 -12.65 -28.64
CA ILE A 1051 -9.21 -12.31 -29.50
C ILE A 1051 -8.76 -12.22 -30.95
N PHE A 1052 -7.70 -11.45 -31.23
CA PHE A 1052 -7.24 -11.26 -32.59
C PHE A 1052 -6.73 -12.57 -33.20
N LEU A 1053 -5.88 -13.34 -32.50
CA LEU A 1053 -5.28 -14.53 -33.09
C LEU A 1053 -6.29 -15.65 -33.37
N TYR A 1054 -7.26 -15.88 -32.47
CA TYR A 1054 -8.16 -17.02 -32.58
C TYR A 1054 -9.49 -16.71 -33.26
N LEU A 1055 -9.95 -15.45 -33.24
CA LEU A 1055 -11.26 -15.08 -33.76
C LEU A 1055 -11.21 -14.29 -35.08
N CYS A 1056 -10.09 -13.69 -35.49
CA CYS A 1056 -10.05 -12.86 -36.71
C CYS A 1056 -10.39 -13.64 -37.99
N GLU A 1057 -10.03 -14.93 -38.08
CA GLU A 1057 -10.38 -15.79 -39.23
C GLU A 1057 -11.85 -16.24 -39.19
N ARG A 1058 -12.45 -16.26 -38.00
CA ARG A 1058 -13.82 -16.72 -37.78
C ARG A 1058 -14.84 -15.58 -37.85
N ASP A 1059 -14.39 -14.35 -37.66
CA ASP A 1059 -15.23 -13.15 -37.63
C ASP A 1059 -14.45 -11.94 -38.19
N PRO A 1060 -15.01 -11.14 -39.11
CA PRO A 1060 -14.32 -9.96 -39.64
C PRO A 1060 -14.20 -8.80 -38.64
N ALA A 1061 -14.96 -8.79 -37.54
CA ALA A 1061 -15.04 -7.68 -36.60
C ALA A 1061 -13.68 -7.27 -35.97
N PRO A 1062 -12.76 -8.18 -35.55
CA PRO A 1062 -11.49 -7.77 -34.96
C PRO A 1062 -10.64 -6.93 -35.92
N ARG A 1063 -10.67 -7.24 -37.23
CA ARG A 1063 -9.99 -6.44 -38.26
C ARG A 1063 -10.64 -5.08 -38.41
N GLN A 1064 -11.98 -5.02 -38.44
CA GLN A 1064 -12.73 -3.77 -38.52
C GLN A 1064 -12.49 -2.86 -37.31
N VAL A 1065 -12.40 -3.43 -36.11
CA VAL A 1065 -12.09 -2.68 -34.87
C VAL A 1065 -10.68 -2.10 -34.92
N LEU A 1066 -9.66 -2.85 -35.37
CA LEU A 1066 -8.31 -2.29 -35.50
C LEU A 1066 -8.22 -1.23 -36.60
N LEU A 1067 -8.95 -1.39 -37.70
CA LEU A 1067 -9.03 -0.41 -38.79
C LEU A 1067 -9.81 0.86 -38.43
N SER A 1068 -10.66 0.82 -37.40
CA SER A 1068 -11.37 2.01 -36.93
C SER A 1068 -10.51 2.93 -36.07
N LEU A 1069 -9.29 2.48 -35.70
CA LEU A 1069 -8.34 3.29 -34.94
C LEU A 1069 -7.76 4.40 -35.82
N PRO A 1070 -7.58 5.62 -35.27
CA PRO A 1070 -7.33 6.83 -36.06
C PRO A 1070 -6.02 6.85 -36.84
N SER A 1071 -5.05 5.98 -36.52
CA SER A 1071 -3.70 5.99 -37.12
C SER A 1071 -3.33 4.69 -37.84
N VAL A 1072 -4.30 3.82 -38.17
CA VAL A 1072 -4.03 2.50 -38.80
C VAL A 1072 -4.39 2.51 -40.28
N THR A 1073 -3.43 2.18 -41.15
CA THR A 1073 -3.71 1.88 -42.55
C THR A 1073 -3.90 0.38 -42.79
N HIS A 1074 -4.49 0.00 -43.93
CA HIS A 1074 -4.59 -1.41 -44.34
C HIS A 1074 -3.21 -2.09 -44.44
N ASN A 1075 -2.18 -1.35 -44.86
CA ASN A 1075 -0.83 -1.89 -44.98
C ASN A 1075 -0.20 -2.17 -43.61
N ASP A 1076 -0.48 -1.32 -42.61
CA ASP A 1076 0.01 -1.52 -41.24
C ASP A 1076 -0.62 -2.76 -40.61
N LEU A 1077 -1.91 -2.99 -40.85
CA LEU A 1077 -2.60 -4.20 -40.37
C LEU A 1077 -2.03 -5.47 -41.01
N LEU A 1078 -1.77 -5.46 -42.33
CA LEU A 1078 -1.17 -6.60 -43.03
C LEU A 1078 0.24 -6.91 -42.50
N ALA A 1079 1.07 -5.89 -42.28
CA ALA A 1079 2.40 -6.04 -41.69
C ALA A 1079 2.35 -6.62 -40.27
N PHE A 1080 1.35 -6.21 -39.49
CA PHE A 1080 1.10 -6.73 -38.15
C PHE A 1080 0.67 -8.20 -38.15
N GLU A 1081 -0.25 -8.60 -39.04
CA GLU A 1081 -0.68 -9.99 -39.20
C GLU A 1081 0.49 -10.89 -39.63
N GLU A 1082 1.34 -10.41 -40.54
CA GLU A 1082 2.54 -11.13 -40.96
C GLU A 1082 3.55 -11.29 -39.82
N ALA A 1083 3.74 -10.25 -38.99
CA ALA A 1083 4.61 -10.32 -37.81
C ALA A 1083 4.08 -11.29 -36.74
N LEU A 1084 2.78 -11.28 -36.46
CA LEU A 1084 2.15 -12.18 -35.49
C LEU A 1084 2.22 -13.65 -35.91
N THR A 1085 2.00 -13.95 -37.19
CA THR A 1085 2.00 -15.33 -37.71
C THR A 1085 3.40 -15.94 -37.77
N LYS A 1086 4.45 -15.13 -37.96
CA LYS A 1086 5.85 -15.57 -37.95
C LYS A 1086 6.43 -15.78 -36.56
N THR A 1087 5.82 -15.19 -35.53
CA THR A 1087 6.32 -15.23 -34.16
C THR A 1087 5.66 -16.38 -33.40
N SER A 1088 6.44 -17.31 -32.81
CA SER A 1088 5.91 -18.41 -31.99
C SER A 1088 5.83 -18.06 -30.49
N SER A 1089 6.65 -17.11 -30.03
CA SER A 1089 6.71 -16.71 -28.63
C SER A 1089 5.50 -15.86 -28.23
N ILE A 1090 4.76 -16.31 -27.22
CA ILE A 1090 3.62 -15.58 -26.64
C ILE A 1090 4.04 -14.20 -26.12
N LYS A 1091 5.24 -14.10 -25.53
CA LYS A 1091 5.76 -12.82 -25.01
C LYS A 1091 6.02 -11.82 -26.13
N GLU A 1092 6.58 -12.28 -27.24
CA GLU A 1092 6.86 -11.43 -28.41
C GLU A 1092 5.57 -11.05 -29.14
N GLN A 1093 4.61 -11.96 -29.27
CA GLN A 1093 3.29 -11.64 -29.82
C GLN A 1093 2.55 -10.58 -29.00
N LYS A 1094 2.60 -10.66 -27.66
CA LYS A 1094 2.07 -9.61 -26.76
C LYS A 1094 2.79 -8.27 -26.99
N LEU A 1095 4.10 -8.30 -27.21
CA LEU A 1095 4.87 -7.09 -27.50
C LEU A 1095 4.49 -6.48 -28.87
N HIS A 1096 4.30 -7.31 -29.90
CA HIS A 1096 3.81 -6.86 -31.20
C HIS A 1096 2.43 -6.22 -31.09
N MET A 1097 1.49 -6.86 -30.37
CA MET A 1097 0.16 -6.30 -30.11
C MET A 1097 0.27 -4.95 -29.38
N LYS A 1098 1.08 -4.87 -28.32
CA LYS A 1098 1.34 -3.62 -27.59
C LYS A 1098 1.90 -2.53 -28.49
N SER A 1099 2.91 -2.85 -29.30
CA SER A 1099 3.55 -1.91 -30.22
C SER A 1099 2.57 -1.41 -31.28
N PHE A 1100 1.77 -2.30 -31.85
CA PHE A 1100 0.76 -1.96 -32.84
C PHE A 1100 -0.30 -1.02 -32.27
N LEU A 1101 -0.85 -1.33 -31.09
CA LEU A 1101 -1.83 -0.48 -30.43
C LEU A 1101 -1.28 0.92 -30.10
N LEU A 1102 -0.02 1.00 -29.65
CA LEU A 1102 0.66 2.29 -29.40
C LEU A 1102 0.82 3.11 -30.68
N SER A 1103 1.19 2.50 -31.80
CA SER A 1103 1.27 3.20 -33.08
C SER A 1103 -0.10 3.58 -33.63
N ALA A 1104 -1.12 2.74 -33.42
CA ALA A 1104 -2.46 2.84 -33.97
C ALA A 1104 -3.32 3.98 -33.38
N THR A 1105 -3.00 4.42 -32.16
CA THR A 1105 -3.82 5.36 -31.37
C THR A 1105 -3.11 6.68 -31.07
N GLY A 1106 -1.85 6.82 -31.49
CA GLY A 1106 -1.04 8.01 -31.26
C GLY A 1106 -0.95 8.40 -29.78
N ASN A 1107 -1.41 9.62 -29.46
CA ASN A 1107 -1.35 10.18 -28.11
C ASN A 1107 -2.41 9.65 -27.12
N GLN A 1108 -3.38 8.84 -27.57
CA GLN A 1108 -4.50 8.40 -26.72
C GLN A 1108 -4.14 7.23 -25.80
N LEU A 1109 -3.12 6.41 -26.13
CA LEU A 1109 -2.60 5.33 -25.26
C LEU A 1109 -1.30 5.72 -24.53
N ARG A 1110 -1.09 7.01 -24.21
CA ARG A 1110 0.10 7.48 -23.47
C ARG A 1110 0.28 6.78 -22.12
N ALA A 1111 -0.82 6.44 -21.44
CA ALA A 1111 -0.83 5.65 -20.20
C ALA A 1111 -0.06 4.32 -20.33
N LEU A 1112 -0.16 3.68 -21.51
CA LEU A 1112 0.50 2.40 -21.82
C LEU A 1112 2.03 2.55 -22.05
N ALA A 1113 2.48 3.74 -22.46
CA ALA A 1113 3.88 4.10 -22.72
C ALA A 1113 4.63 4.58 -21.46
N ALA A 1114 3.94 5.26 -20.54
CA ALA A 1114 4.49 5.81 -19.29
C ALA A 1114 5.08 4.74 -18.32
N GLN A 1115 4.74 3.46 -18.50
CA GLN A 1115 5.28 2.36 -17.69
C GLN A 1115 6.81 2.17 -17.80
N LYS A 1116 7.47 2.64 -18.87
CA LYS A 1116 8.94 2.53 -18.99
C LYS A 1116 9.70 3.59 -18.21
N SER A 1117 9.10 4.76 -17.93
CA SER A 1117 9.78 5.85 -17.20
C SER A 1117 9.77 5.69 -15.68
N VAL A 1118 8.97 4.77 -15.13
CA VAL A 1118 8.94 4.49 -13.69
C VAL A 1118 9.85 3.31 -13.31
N ASN A 1119 10.34 2.54 -14.28
CA ASN A 1119 11.15 1.33 -14.05
C ASN A 1119 12.65 1.49 -14.37
N VAL A 1120 13.16 2.72 -14.46
CA VAL A 1120 14.61 2.98 -14.56
C VAL A 1120 14.97 3.99 -13.48
N ILE A 1121 15.79 3.55 -12.52
CA ILE A 1121 16.13 4.16 -11.22
C ILE A 1121 15.16 3.79 -10.08
N THR A 1122 15.16 2.50 -9.71
CA THR A 1122 14.56 1.98 -8.47
C THR A 1122 15.57 1.79 -7.33
N ASN A 1123 16.81 2.29 -7.45
CA ASN A 1123 17.85 2.11 -6.42
C ASN A 1123 18.17 3.36 -5.58
N VAL A 1124 17.31 4.39 -5.63
CA VAL A 1124 17.30 5.46 -4.62
C VAL A 1124 15.85 5.70 -4.24
N THR A 1125 15.53 5.47 -2.97
CA THR A 1125 14.24 5.79 -2.36
C THR A 1125 13.95 7.28 -2.54
N MET A 1126 13.22 7.63 -3.59
CA MET A 1126 12.53 8.92 -3.63
C MET A 1126 11.47 8.89 -2.52
N ARG A 1127 11.65 9.73 -1.49
CA ARG A 1127 10.55 10.06 -0.56
C ARG A 1127 9.33 10.45 -1.40
N PRO A 1128 8.17 9.80 -1.25
CA PRO A 1128 6.96 10.24 -1.92
C PRO A 1128 6.51 11.56 -1.27
N ARG A 1129 6.55 12.65 -2.04
CA ARG A 1129 5.72 13.82 -1.73
C ARG A 1129 4.28 13.44 -2.05
N GLY A 1130 3.48 13.25 -1.00
CA GLY A 1130 2.02 13.25 -1.03
C GLY A 1130 1.37 12.30 -2.03
N THR A 1131 1.14 11.06 -1.62
CA THR A 1131 -0.05 10.24 -1.96
C THR A 1131 0.07 8.91 -1.22
N THR A 1132 -0.84 8.68 -0.29
CA THR A 1132 -0.96 7.45 0.49
C THR A 1132 -1.41 6.30 -0.41
N ASN A 1133 -0.46 5.49 -0.89
CA ASN A 1133 -0.76 4.15 -1.40
C ASN A 1133 -0.38 3.13 -0.33
N ALA A 1134 -1.40 2.58 0.33
CA ALA A 1134 -1.26 1.44 1.23
C ALA A 1134 -0.96 0.19 0.39
N ALA A 1135 0.18 -0.46 0.66
CA ALA A 1135 0.48 -1.77 0.11
C ALA A 1135 -0.37 -2.82 0.83
N GLU A 1136 -1.29 -3.46 0.11
CA GLU A 1136 -2.00 -4.65 0.57
C GLU A 1136 -1.01 -5.81 0.74
N THR A 1137 -0.84 -6.26 1.98
CA THR A 1137 -0.21 -7.53 2.29
C THR A 1137 -1.07 -8.67 1.77
N ARG A 1138 -0.48 -9.54 0.92
CA ARG A 1138 -1.02 -10.88 0.65
C ARG A 1138 -1.30 -11.57 1.99
N ALA A 1139 -2.58 -11.83 2.26
CA ALA A 1139 -3.03 -12.59 3.41
C ALA A 1139 -2.55 -14.04 3.27
N ASP A 1140 -1.57 -14.41 4.08
CA ASP A 1140 -1.30 -15.81 4.41
C ASP A 1140 -2.41 -16.25 5.38
N GLU A 1141 -3.06 -17.37 5.11
CA GLU A 1141 -4.17 -17.94 5.88
C GLU A 1141 -3.70 -18.34 7.29
N GLY A 1142 -3.71 -17.39 8.22
CA GLY A 1142 -3.62 -17.63 9.65
C GLY A 1142 -4.95 -17.32 10.31
N ASP A 1143 -5.65 -18.35 10.80
CA ASP A 1143 -6.90 -18.22 11.57
C ASP A 1143 -6.73 -17.29 12.81
N SER A 1144 -6.90 -15.99 12.63
CA SER A 1144 -7.08 -15.04 13.72
C SER A 1144 -8.49 -15.23 14.30
N ILE A 1145 -8.59 -15.67 15.56
CA ILE A 1145 -9.85 -15.65 16.30
C ILE A 1145 -10.27 -14.18 16.45
N GLY A 1146 -11.26 -13.78 15.65
CA GLY A 1146 -11.71 -12.40 15.50
C GLY A 1146 -12.25 -11.80 16.80
N LEU A 1147 -11.44 -10.95 17.42
CA LEU A 1147 -11.90 -9.72 18.07
C LEU A 1147 -12.10 -8.59 17.04
N ALA A 1148 -11.54 -8.72 15.83
CA ALA A 1148 -11.60 -7.71 14.76
C ALA A 1148 -12.87 -7.77 13.88
N SER A 1149 -13.84 -8.64 14.21
CA SER A 1149 -15.19 -8.59 13.60
C SER A 1149 -16.25 -8.13 14.59
N ILE A 1150 -15.84 -7.69 15.79
CA ILE A 1150 -16.66 -7.14 16.88
C ILE A 1150 -15.96 -5.93 17.53
N LEU A 1151 -14.90 -5.38 16.91
CA LEU A 1151 -14.35 -4.05 17.19
C LEU A 1151 -14.61 -3.17 15.97
#